data_AF-A0A934FPY6-F1
#
_entry.id   AF-A0A934FPY6-F1
#
_cell.length_a   1.000
_cell.length_b   1.000
_cell.length_c   1.000
_cell.angle_alpha   90.00
_cell.angle_beta   90.00
_cell.angle_gamma   90.00
#
_symmetry.space_group_name_H-M   'P 1'
#
loop_
_entity.id
_entity.type
_entity.pdbx_description
1 polymer ?
#
loop_
_entity_poly.entity_id
_entity_poly.type
_entity_poly.pdbx_seq_one_letter_code
_entity_poly.pdbx_strand_id
1 'polypeptide(L)'
;MRAHRSRLVRSSFLGSIVSLLALGACANHGRGRLGQLTPLASIAFESRTLVATGAVGTACVVALDADRDGRQDLVTAGLEGAIVVALGQGGGTLAVGQTIPLGAQPASLDAADLDADGDLDLVAVLVDGTAIVLKGDGRGGFARFGSPFSVGPGVLDAKLGDLDGDAVPDLVVSQTGRSDFTLWLGVGDATFVGNIGLVPTARGATAGFPQIGDFDGDGRKDLAMADFELGQVIVLLGDSSGLPARDASIAVGAQCFGLASGDLDGDGRVELIASSLATKKIAVIGRVGPGTLGVVQELTPIGAPYGLRLADLDGDAIPDLAAVLLDRHALAVFRGLGGAFALQPTELPVSGSATTPLATDLDGDGARDLIVPAHNAPVVNLFRGRSSGGLAGGRFHQVPGIASPVTVDAGDFDGDGRDDVVTAGFTDTLVVLSIGRKVGEDLQLVPLATIDLGRLVQNVHAADVDRDGRMDLVIPVEGGVKILANRSTGLVTAFETIPARADDVLAPGAGPFEVVVGDVDGDHLRDLVIAYHVDSKLTLLRGRSAPFTFASPLDAAVPGRSFGLALGDFDGDGLFEIATSRLEQATVTILEPTAAGLVPSIDIPVGPGPNFLRAGDFDADGATDLVVSGGGSDTITVLMSLRGGSFRSVVIPAGSGPTALLAADLNRDGFDDVMVAAQGSSECRIVLGDGRGGFAAPIVFPALHQAVAAALADLDGDGLDDLLVGSFETRAIATFINRSRRD
;
A
#
# COMPACT_ATOMS: atom_id res chain seq x y z
N MET A 1 -36.85 -26.34 -44.91
CA MET A 1 -35.38 -26.53 -44.78
C MET A 1 -34.79 -25.23 -44.22
N ARG A 2 -33.73 -25.31 -43.39
CA ARG A 2 -32.76 -24.23 -42.98
C ARG A 2 -33.20 -22.75 -43.13
N ALA A 3 -33.15 -21.88 -42.11
CA ALA A 3 -32.60 -22.00 -40.75
C ALA A 3 -33.11 -20.88 -39.81
N HIS A 4 -33.26 -21.20 -38.52
CA HIS A 4 -33.33 -20.22 -37.43
C HIS A 4 -32.14 -20.46 -36.47
N ARG A 5 -31.20 -19.52 -36.37
CA ARG A 5 -30.26 -19.39 -35.24
C ARG A 5 -29.81 -17.94 -35.04
N SER A 6 -29.51 -17.64 -33.78
CA SER A 6 -28.67 -16.53 -33.26
C SER A 6 -29.03 -15.07 -33.57
N ARG A 7 -29.81 -14.46 -32.67
CA ARG A 7 -29.58 -13.10 -32.12
C ARG A 7 -29.94 -13.08 -30.63
N LEU A 8 -28.96 -13.34 -29.76
CA LEU A 8 -29.12 -13.21 -28.30
C LEU A 8 -27.74 -13.18 -27.59
N VAL A 9 -26.97 -12.12 -27.82
CA VAL A 9 -25.87 -11.66 -26.94
C VAL A 9 -25.82 -10.14 -27.02
N ARG A 10 -26.31 -9.43 -25.99
CA ARG A 10 -26.06 -8.01 -25.64
C ARG A 10 -26.94 -7.59 -24.44
N SER A 11 -26.56 -7.98 -23.21
CA SER A 11 -26.87 -7.26 -21.95
C SER A 11 -26.51 -8.09 -20.69
N SER A 12 -25.24 -8.13 -20.30
CA SER A 12 -24.80 -8.61 -18.96
C SER A 12 -23.30 -8.33 -18.75
N PHE A 13 -22.94 -7.08 -18.46
CA PHE A 13 -21.55 -6.68 -18.15
C PHE A 13 -21.52 -5.43 -17.24
N LEU A 14 -22.46 -5.36 -16.29
CA LEU A 14 -22.70 -4.19 -15.43
C LEU A 14 -22.98 -4.58 -13.97
N GLY A 15 -22.48 -5.74 -13.53
CA GLY A 15 -22.85 -6.37 -12.25
C GLY A 15 -21.72 -7.18 -11.61
N SER A 16 -20.48 -6.71 -11.78
CA SER A 16 -19.27 -7.36 -11.27
C SER A 16 -18.16 -6.36 -10.89
N ILE A 17 -18.50 -5.10 -10.64
CA ILE A 17 -17.59 -4.09 -10.06
C ILE A 17 -17.90 -3.99 -8.57
N VAL A 18 -17.69 -5.10 -7.88
CA VAL A 18 -17.49 -5.16 -6.44
C VAL A 18 -16.32 -6.12 -6.27
N SER A 19 -15.12 -5.57 -6.02
CA SER A 19 -14.01 -6.12 -5.23
C SER A 19 -12.61 -5.69 -5.72
N LEU A 20 -12.18 -4.47 -5.40
CA LEU A 20 -10.79 -3.98 -5.51
C LEU A 20 -10.51 -2.98 -4.37
N LEU A 21 -9.28 -2.93 -3.81
CA LEU A 21 -8.68 -1.94 -2.87
C LEU A 21 -7.18 -2.26 -2.63
N ALA A 22 -6.31 -1.32 -2.23
CA ALA A 22 -5.05 -1.66 -1.52
C ALA A 22 -5.15 -1.48 -0.03
N LEU A 23 -4.21 -2.02 0.73
CA LEU A 23 -3.80 -1.49 2.03
C LEU A 23 -2.37 -0.99 1.78
N GLY A 24 -1.86 -0.17 2.69
CA GLY A 24 -0.60 0.56 2.58
C GLY A 24 0.48 0.26 3.64
N ALA A 25 1.63 0.88 3.48
CA ALA A 25 2.83 0.74 4.28
C ALA A 25 3.51 2.08 4.53
N CYS A 26 4.06 2.39 5.69
CA CYS A 26 5.23 3.29 5.68
C CYS A 26 6.52 2.47 5.58
N ALA A 27 7.55 3.17 5.10
CA ALA A 27 8.84 3.33 5.75
C ALA A 27 9.38 2.20 6.65
N ASN A 28 10.43 1.56 6.12
CA ASN A 28 11.81 1.72 6.59
C ASN A 28 12.08 1.79 8.11
N HIS A 29 12.63 0.70 8.65
CA HIS A 29 13.43 0.71 9.88
C HIS A 29 14.94 0.79 9.56
N GLY A 30 15.62 1.78 10.14
CA GLY A 30 16.86 2.32 9.58
C GLY A 30 18.17 1.51 9.76
N ARG A 31 18.89 1.33 8.65
CA ARG A 31 20.33 1.03 8.46
C ARG A 31 21.16 0.62 9.69
N GLY A 32 21.25 -0.69 9.90
CA GLY A 32 22.25 -1.33 10.75
C GLY A 32 23.68 -1.20 10.23
N ARG A 33 24.66 -1.11 11.14
CA ARG A 33 26.07 -0.78 10.80
C ARG A 33 26.85 -1.99 10.25
N LEU A 34 26.84 -2.19 8.93
CA LEU A 34 27.61 -3.15 8.11
C LEU A 34 28.59 -4.07 8.89
N GLY A 35 28.09 -5.26 9.26
CA GLY A 35 28.86 -6.41 9.71
C GLY A 35 29.26 -7.33 8.54
N GLN A 36 30.05 -8.38 8.82
CA GLN A 36 30.43 -9.34 7.77
C GLN A 36 29.26 -10.26 7.41
N LEU A 37 28.76 -10.14 6.18
CA LEU A 37 27.64 -10.88 5.58
C LEU A 37 27.75 -12.41 5.76
N THR A 38 26.64 -13.04 6.16
CA THR A 38 26.46 -14.49 6.29
C THR A 38 25.19 -14.92 5.54
N PRO A 39 25.20 -15.97 4.69
CA PRO A 39 24.10 -16.19 3.76
C PRO A 39 22.99 -17.12 4.30
N LEU A 40 21.74 -16.80 3.96
CA LEU A 40 20.57 -17.68 4.00
C LEU A 40 20.12 -18.15 5.40
N ALA A 41 19.52 -17.24 6.15
CA ALA A 41 19.24 -17.35 7.57
C ALA A 41 17.73 -17.58 7.91
N SER A 42 17.48 -18.70 8.59
CA SER A 42 16.31 -19.60 8.84
C SER A 42 14.82 -19.11 8.81
N ILE A 43 13.75 -19.83 9.22
CA ILE A 43 13.45 -21.16 9.86
C ILE A 43 13.13 -21.27 11.40
N ALA A 44 12.87 -20.18 12.13
CA ALA A 44 12.33 -20.04 13.52
C ALA A 44 10.88 -20.53 13.81
N PHE A 45 9.92 -19.58 13.91
CA PHE A 45 8.46 -19.67 13.72
C PHE A 45 7.45 -20.19 14.79
N GLU A 46 6.40 -19.37 15.09
CA GLU A 46 4.93 -19.58 15.35
C GLU A 46 4.29 -18.32 16.11
N SER A 47 3.06 -17.77 15.83
CA SER A 47 2.34 -16.61 16.52
C SER A 47 1.07 -16.05 15.77
N ARG A 48 -0.09 -15.61 16.39
CA ARG A 48 -1.36 -15.17 15.64
C ARG A 48 -2.61 -14.21 16.18
N THR A 49 -2.59 -13.00 16.85
CA THR A 49 -3.75 -12.11 17.37
C THR A 49 -4.49 -10.98 16.55
N LEU A 50 -5.75 -10.54 16.76
CA LEU A 50 -6.43 -9.43 15.98
C LEU A 50 -7.62 -8.62 16.51
N VAL A 51 -8.00 -7.54 15.77
CA VAL A 51 -8.84 -6.35 16.10
C VAL A 51 -10.30 -6.23 15.58
N ALA A 52 -11.08 -5.42 16.29
CA ALA A 52 -12.39 -4.96 15.86
C ALA A 52 -12.19 -3.73 14.97
N THR A 53 -13.29 -3.04 14.68
CA THR A 53 -13.41 -2.26 13.45
C THR A 53 -14.21 -0.94 13.69
N GLY A 54 -14.88 -0.26 12.77
CA GLY A 54 -16.10 -0.83 12.19
C GLY A 54 -17.06 0.03 11.34
N ALA A 55 -16.91 0.00 10.02
CA ALA A 55 -17.89 0.30 8.97
C ALA A 55 -17.90 -0.78 7.87
N VAL A 56 -18.56 -0.56 6.73
CA VAL A 56 -19.29 -1.61 6.00
C VAL A 56 -18.80 -2.04 4.60
N GLY A 57 -17.50 -1.98 4.41
CA GLY A 57 -16.72 -2.25 3.20
C GLY A 57 -15.51 -1.33 2.89
N THR A 58 -14.36 -1.60 3.48
CA THR A 58 -13.09 -0.83 3.71
C THR A 58 -12.26 -0.75 2.40
N ALA A 59 -10.94 -0.49 2.24
CA ALA A 59 -9.95 0.44 2.81
C ALA A 59 -8.47 0.22 2.51
N CYS A 60 -7.54 1.05 3.09
CA CYS A 60 -6.06 1.10 2.86
C CYS A 60 -5.11 1.38 4.16
N VAL A 61 -3.72 1.37 4.26
CA VAL A 61 -2.82 1.37 5.55
C VAL A 61 -1.39 2.06 5.70
N VAL A 62 -0.75 2.23 6.88
CA VAL A 62 0.69 2.73 7.01
C VAL A 62 1.65 1.94 7.95
N ALA A 63 2.69 2.59 8.54
CA ALA A 63 3.50 2.17 9.73
C ALA A 63 4.67 3.10 10.18
N LEU A 64 4.62 3.77 11.34
CA LEU A 64 5.67 4.65 11.89
C LEU A 64 5.62 4.84 13.44
N ASP A 65 5.95 6.02 13.98
CA ASP A 65 5.85 6.45 15.40
C ASP A 65 5.51 7.96 15.44
N ALA A 66 4.42 8.40 16.10
CA ALA A 66 3.78 9.72 15.87
C ALA A 66 3.56 10.53 17.14
N ASP A 67 3.24 9.89 18.25
CA ASP A 67 3.38 10.47 19.58
C ASP A 67 4.85 10.53 20.02
N ARG A 68 5.74 9.85 19.28
CA ARG A 68 7.19 9.73 19.52
C ARG A 68 7.55 8.96 20.79
N ASP A 69 6.69 8.08 21.29
CA ASP A 69 7.02 7.15 22.37
C ASP A 69 7.88 5.94 21.92
N GLY A 70 8.13 5.80 20.62
CA GLY A 70 9.01 4.79 20.03
C GLY A 70 8.30 3.48 19.70
N ARG A 71 6.99 3.52 19.51
CA ARG A 71 6.10 2.36 19.33
C ARG A 71 5.16 2.66 18.19
N GLN A 72 4.57 1.62 17.61
CA GLN A 72 4.08 1.79 16.24
C GLN A 72 2.76 2.55 16.18
N ASP A 73 2.91 3.79 15.71
CA ASP A 73 1.85 4.67 15.30
C ASP A 73 1.72 4.64 13.78
N LEU A 74 0.48 4.72 13.38
CA LEU A 74 -0.18 4.25 12.18
C LEU A 74 -1.64 4.85 12.40
N VAL A 75 -2.70 4.78 11.57
CA VAL A 75 -4.06 5.31 11.88
C VAL A 75 -5.23 4.45 11.30
N THR A 76 -6.56 4.71 11.45
CA THR A 76 -7.62 3.89 10.76
C THR A 76 -9.07 4.38 10.48
N ALA A 77 -9.73 4.27 9.30
CA ALA A 77 -10.98 5.08 8.99
C ALA A 77 -12.37 4.53 9.28
N GLY A 78 -13.25 5.47 9.62
CA GLY A 78 -14.65 5.35 9.23
C GLY A 78 -14.88 5.67 7.75
N LEU A 79 -15.71 4.91 7.01
CA LEU A 79 -15.69 5.04 5.54
C LEU A 79 -16.53 6.13 4.96
N GLU A 80 -17.79 6.16 5.31
CA GLU A 80 -18.70 7.22 4.90
C GLU A 80 -18.13 8.63 5.17
N GLY A 81 -17.02 8.72 5.93
CA GLY A 81 -16.05 9.80 5.94
C GLY A 81 -15.23 10.16 7.18
N ALA A 82 -14.50 9.30 7.90
CA ALA A 82 -13.76 9.76 9.08
C ALA A 82 -12.31 9.36 9.23
N ILE A 83 -11.45 10.37 9.39
CA ILE A 83 -10.17 10.22 10.07
C ILE A 83 -10.42 9.78 11.51
N VAL A 84 -9.66 8.76 11.87
CA VAL A 84 -9.84 7.86 12.98
C VAL A 84 -8.50 7.10 13.09
N VAL A 85 -8.00 6.68 14.25
CA VAL A 85 -6.57 6.79 14.66
C VAL A 85 -6.22 5.54 15.56
N ALA A 86 -5.21 5.48 16.48
CA ALA A 86 -4.81 4.29 17.37
C ALA A 86 -4.17 4.15 18.90
N LEU A 87 -3.03 4.33 19.69
CA LEU A 87 -1.57 4.76 19.89
C LEU A 87 -0.76 3.88 20.90
N GLY A 88 0.24 2.99 20.58
CA GLY A 88 1.29 2.38 21.52
C GLY A 88 1.23 0.84 21.86
N GLN A 89 1.85 0.15 22.86
CA GLN A 89 2.63 0.49 24.10
C GLN A 89 3.39 -0.67 24.84
N GLY A 90 2.70 -1.65 25.44
CA GLY A 90 3.23 -2.59 26.46
C GLY A 90 2.30 -3.76 26.96
N GLY A 91 2.65 -5.08 26.80
CA GLY A 91 1.85 -6.34 27.06
C GLY A 91 1.10 -7.25 25.97
N GLY A 92 1.31 -7.18 24.61
CA GLY A 92 0.50 -7.07 23.30
C GLY A 92 0.18 -5.74 22.29
N THR A 93 -0.47 -4.41 22.33
CA THR A 93 -1.57 -3.45 23.01
C THR A 93 -2.50 -2.39 22.28
N LEU A 94 -3.82 -2.18 22.63
CA LEU A 94 -4.73 -1.04 22.15
C LEU A 94 -5.51 0.02 23.08
N ALA A 95 -6.02 1.16 22.53
CA ALA A 95 -6.78 2.37 23.03
C ALA A 95 -7.61 3.19 21.95
N VAL A 96 -8.45 4.25 22.20
CA VAL A 96 -9.25 4.95 21.11
C VAL A 96 -9.61 6.48 21.22
N GLY A 97 -9.65 7.20 20.07
CA GLY A 97 -9.52 8.66 19.87
C GLY A 97 -10.51 9.42 18.91
N GLN A 98 -10.16 9.74 17.65
CA GLN A 98 -10.74 10.93 16.97
C GLN A 98 -12.10 10.84 16.25
N THR A 99 -12.82 11.98 16.14
CA THR A 99 -14.18 12.12 15.60
C THR A 99 -14.55 13.57 15.16
N ILE A 100 -13.85 14.23 14.20
CA ILE A 100 -14.21 15.60 13.68
C ILE A 100 -14.79 15.71 12.22
N PRO A 101 -15.86 14.95 11.82
CA PRO A 101 -16.56 14.87 10.51
C PRO A 101 -16.40 15.96 9.47
N LEU A 102 -16.12 15.55 8.23
CA LEU A 102 -15.14 16.36 7.54
C LEU A 102 -15.21 16.55 5.97
N GLY A 103 -16.29 16.29 5.22
CA GLY A 103 -16.38 16.28 3.73
C GLY A 103 -16.98 15.03 2.94
N ALA A 104 -16.29 13.88 2.69
CA ALA A 104 -16.74 12.63 2.02
C ALA A 104 -16.25 11.17 2.42
N GLN A 105 -15.52 10.26 1.71
CA GLN A 105 -15.31 8.76 1.97
C GLN A 105 -14.01 8.26 2.68
N PRO A 106 -13.18 7.27 2.27
CA PRO A 106 -11.70 7.28 2.28
C PRO A 106 -11.00 6.52 1.12
N ALA A 107 -9.66 6.39 1.20
CA ALA A 107 -8.67 5.97 0.19
C ALA A 107 -7.35 5.44 0.80
N SER A 108 -6.19 5.79 0.19
CA SER A 108 -4.80 5.48 0.52
C SER A 108 -4.00 6.66 1.10
N LEU A 109 -2.88 6.41 1.78
CA LEU A 109 -2.10 7.40 2.55
C LEU A 109 -0.62 6.99 2.64
N ASP A 110 0.19 7.76 3.33
CA ASP A 110 1.52 7.36 3.77
C ASP A 110 1.99 8.35 4.80
N ALA A 111 3.26 8.27 5.19
CA ALA A 111 3.94 9.38 5.82
C ALA A 111 5.32 9.60 5.24
N ALA A 112 5.83 10.80 5.51
CA ALA A 112 7.23 11.02 5.88
C ALA A 112 7.29 12.33 6.68
N ASP A 113 8.39 12.61 7.36
CA ASP A 113 8.70 13.98 7.82
C ASP A 113 9.06 14.81 6.58
N LEU A 114 8.46 15.99 6.39
CA LEU A 114 8.93 16.94 5.40
C LEU A 114 9.51 18.24 5.93
N ASP A 115 8.90 18.98 6.87
CA ASP A 115 9.40 20.35 7.14
C ASP A 115 10.68 20.40 7.98
N ALA A 116 11.19 19.20 8.27
CA ALA A 116 12.37 18.91 9.06
C ALA A 116 12.26 19.40 10.52
N ASP A 117 11.05 19.71 11.01
CA ASP A 117 10.75 19.68 12.46
C ASP A 117 10.76 18.25 13.05
N GLY A 118 10.77 17.22 12.20
CA GLY A 118 11.03 15.83 12.58
C GLY A 118 9.82 15.08 13.11
N ASP A 119 8.64 15.67 13.07
CA ASP A 119 7.37 14.94 13.21
C ASP A 119 7.07 14.20 11.90
N LEU A 120 6.00 13.42 11.83
CA LEU A 120 5.59 12.83 10.57
C LEU A 120 4.43 13.65 9.97
N ASP A 121 4.35 13.64 8.65
CA ASP A 121 3.46 14.53 7.87
C ASP A 121 2.79 13.77 6.73
N LEU A 122 1.57 14.16 6.37
CA LEU A 122 0.76 13.52 5.32
C LEU A 122 -0.64 14.14 5.14
N VAL A 123 -1.53 13.40 4.46
CA VAL A 123 -2.27 13.95 3.33
C VAL A 123 -3.53 13.17 2.94
N ALA A 124 -4.69 13.79 3.09
CA ALA A 124 -5.98 13.26 2.65
C ALA A 124 -6.45 13.86 1.33
N VAL A 125 -6.94 13.12 0.32
CA VAL A 125 -7.47 13.70 -0.91
C VAL A 125 -8.94 13.43 -1.13
N LEU A 126 -9.65 14.50 -1.38
CA LEU A 126 -10.99 14.59 -1.95
C LEU A 126 -10.81 13.87 -3.27
N VAL A 127 -11.28 12.64 -3.41
CA VAL A 127 -10.90 11.78 -4.54
C VAL A 127 -11.72 12.07 -5.80
N ASP A 128 -12.74 12.85 -5.62
CA ASP A 128 -13.29 13.74 -6.62
C ASP A 128 -12.33 14.88 -7.01
N GLY A 129 -11.10 14.94 -6.52
CA GLY A 129 -10.02 15.80 -6.99
C GLY A 129 -9.52 16.95 -6.08
N THR A 130 -9.70 16.96 -4.75
CA THR A 130 -9.04 17.96 -3.83
C THR A 130 -8.18 17.33 -2.78
N ALA A 131 -7.61 18.10 -1.85
CA ALA A 131 -6.93 17.46 -0.76
C ALA A 131 -6.76 18.31 0.50
N ILE A 132 -6.20 17.68 1.55
CA ILE A 132 -6.02 18.13 2.94
C ILE A 132 -4.84 17.60 3.79
N VAL A 133 -4.11 18.55 4.37
CA VAL A 133 -2.87 18.56 5.20
C VAL A 133 -3.12 19.53 6.38
N LEU A 134 -2.73 19.19 7.61
CA LEU A 134 -3.46 19.50 8.85
C LEU A 134 -2.83 19.24 10.27
N LYS A 135 -1.59 18.88 10.70
CA LYS A 135 -1.31 18.97 12.20
C LYS A 135 -0.33 18.12 13.12
N GLY A 136 0.80 17.45 12.84
CA GLY A 136 1.61 16.58 13.78
C GLY A 136 2.78 17.17 14.64
N ASP A 137 2.89 16.94 15.97
CA ASP A 137 3.93 17.54 16.88
C ASP A 137 4.39 16.64 18.04
N GLY A 138 4.31 15.33 17.84
CA GLY A 138 5.05 14.37 18.66
C GLY A 138 4.45 14.21 20.04
N ARG A 139 3.11 14.06 20.08
CA ARG A 139 2.31 13.86 21.31
C ARG A 139 0.99 13.15 21.12
N GLY A 140 0.53 13.13 19.88
CA GLY A 140 -0.88 13.20 19.61
C GLY A 140 -1.62 14.51 20.08
N GLY A 141 -1.46 15.67 19.40
CA GLY A 141 -2.31 16.91 19.44
C GLY A 141 -3.39 17.16 18.31
N PHE A 142 -3.28 18.24 17.49
CA PHE A 142 -3.54 18.35 16.00
C PHE A 142 -4.35 19.57 15.43
N ALA A 143 -4.14 19.97 14.13
CA ALA A 143 -4.61 21.28 13.58
C ALA A 143 -4.77 21.58 12.02
N ARG A 144 -3.88 22.35 11.28
CA ARG A 144 -4.28 23.20 10.10
C ARG A 144 -3.24 23.54 8.95
N PHE A 145 -3.65 23.64 7.64
CA PHE A 145 -2.86 24.26 6.48
C PHE A 145 -3.69 25.17 5.43
N GLY A 146 -3.18 25.95 4.43
CA GLY A 146 -3.71 26.61 3.15
C GLY A 146 -5.04 27.41 2.82
N SER A 147 -5.70 27.17 1.64
CA SER A 147 -7.03 27.59 1.04
C SER A 147 -7.28 27.03 -0.44
N PRO A 148 -8.20 26.06 -0.76
CA PRO A 148 -7.94 24.78 -1.51
C PRO A 148 -8.05 24.54 -3.06
N PHE A 149 -7.30 23.51 -3.57
CA PHE A 149 -7.15 23.00 -4.98
C PHE A 149 -8.44 22.45 -5.68
N SER A 150 -8.40 21.98 -6.96
CA SER A 150 -9.45 21.17 -7.66
C SER A 150 -9.15 20.45 -9.00
N VAL A 151 -8.95 19.13 -9.08
CA VAL A 151 -8.19 18.53 -10.21
C VAL A 151 -8.58 17.16 -10.77
N GLY A 152 -9.85 17.01 -11.14
CA GLY A 152 -10.22 16.11 -12.24
C GLY A 152 -10.11 14.60 -11.93
N PRO A 153 -10.47 13.65 -12.83
CA PRO A 153 -10.61 12.18 -12.57
C PRO A 153 -9.46 11.14 -12.70
N GLY A 154 -9.03 10.43 -11.60
CA GLY A 154 -8.72 8.97 -11.65
C GLY A 154 -7.88 8.09 -10.63
N VAL A 155 -7.50 8.43 -9.41
CA VAL A 155 -6.70 7.51 -8.56
C VAL A 155 -7.50 6.36 -7.98
N LEU A 156 -6.72 5.33 -7.66
CA LEU A 156 -7.17 4.11 -7.08
C LEU A 156 -6.12 3.47 -6.11
N ASP A 157 -5.07 4.19 -5.63
CA ASP A 157 -4.11 3.85 -4.53
C ASP A 157 -3.26 5.08 -4.12
N ALA A 158 -2.31 4.99 -3.17
CA ALA A 158 -0.86 5.21 -3.42
C ALA A 158 0.20 4.89 -2.30
N LYS A 159 1.51 5.27 -2.50
CA LYS A 159 2.62 5.50 -1.50
C LYS A 159 3.70 6.61 -1.73
N LEU A 160 4.50 6.96 -0.69
CA LEU A 160 5.45 8.11 -0.57
C LEU A 160 6.95 7.79 -0.38
N GLY A 161 7.73 8.66 -1.03
CA GLY A 161 9.17 8.55 -1.35
C GLY A 161 10.26 9.74 -0.99
N ASP A 162 12.57 9.93 -1.19
CA ASP A 162 13.86 10.41 -0.46
C ASP A 162 14.84 11.00 -1.47
N LEU A 163 14.37 12.00 -2.19
CA LEU A 163 14.85 12.15 -3.55
C LEU A 163 15.28 13.49 -3.95
N ASP A 164 14.34 14.42 -3.79
CA ASP A 164 14.28 15.78 -4.30
C ASP A 164 15.66 16.45 -4.18
N GLY A 165 16.41 15.94 -3.21
CA GLY A 165 17.87 15.80 -3.32
C GLY A 165 18.54 16.99 -2.64
N ASP A 166 17.77 18.06 -2.56
CA ASP A 166 17.53 18.82 -1.34
C ASP A 166 16.96 18.00 -0.15
N ALA A 167 16.67 16.70 -0.33
CA ALA A 167 16.38 15.67 0.68
C ALA A 167 15.02 15.81 1.37
N VAL A 168 13.98 15.85 0.53
CA VAL A 168 12.60 16.16 0.91
C VAL A 168 11.63 15.12 0.31
N PRO A 169 10.48 14.81 0.98
CA PRO A 169 9.39 14.00 0.44
C PRO A 169 8.64 14.59 -0.74
N ASP A 170 7.94 13.74 -1.49
CA ASP A 170 7.47 14.05 -2.86
C ASP A 170 6.01 13.67 -3.20
N LEU A 171 5.51 13.78 -4.45
CA LEU A 171 4.04 13.81 -4.66
C LEU A 171 3.37 13.14 -5.90
N VAL A 172 2.21 12.46 -5.73
CA VAL A 172 1.85 11.32 -6.59
C VAL A 172 0.43 11.15 -7.24
N VAL A 173 0.25 11.22 -8.59
CA VAL A 173 -1.00 10.77 -9.32
C VAL A 173 -0.92 9.56 -10.18
N SER A 174 -1.99 8.78 -10.30
CA SER A 174 -2.35 8.10 -11.54
C SER A 174 -3.81 8.32 -11.76
N GLN A 175 -4.30 8.05 -12.96
CA GLN A 175 -5.70 8.26 -13.20
C GLN A 175 -6.39 7.19 -14.01
N THR A 176 -7.65 6.86 -13.71
CA THR A 176 -8.62 5.97 -14.40
C THR A 176 -9.07 6.53 -15.73
N GLY A 177 -8.15 7.24 -16.37
CA GLY A 177 -7.59 6.74 -17.60
C GLY A 177 -6.41 5.77 -17.39
N ARG A 178 -5.14 6.05 -17.63
CA ARG A 178 -4.47 7.19 -18.28
C ARG A 178 -3.16 6.68 -18.87
N SER A 179 -2.23 7.56 -19.15
CA SER A 179 -0.86 7.37 -19.59
C SER A 179 -0.01 8.45 -18.87
N ASP A 180 -0.34 8.71 -17.59
CA ASP A 180 0.08 9.87 -16.77
C ASP A 180 0.22 9.47 -15.29
N PHE A 181 1.39 9.68 -14.66
CA PHE A 181 1.67 9.35 -13.24
C PHE A 181 2.09 10.70 -12.53
N THR A 182 1.39 11.56 -11.72
CA THR A 182 1.67 13.05 -11.46
C THR A 182 2.39 13.57 -10.22
N LEU A 183 3.34 14.48 -10.50
CA LEU A 183 4.19 15.36 -9.68
C LEU A 183 3.99 16.87 -10.04
N TRP A 184 4.45 17.83 -9.22
CA TRP A 184 4.71 19.27 -9.54
C TRP A 184 6.10 19.69 -8.90
N LEU A 185 6.64 20.92 -9.03
CA LEU A 185 7.71 21.53 -8.15
C LEU A 185 7.05 22.21 -6.91
N GLY A 186 7.82 22.86 -6.03
CA GLY A 186 7.40 23.72 -4.90
C GLY A 186 7.97 25.16 -4.97
N VAL A 187 8.13 25.82 -3.81
CA VAL A 187 9.15 26.87 -3.52
C VAL A 187 9.36 27.15 -2.02
N GLY A 188 8.59 26.54 -1.11
CA GLY A 188 8.58 26.87 0.32
C GLY A 188 7.74 28.10 0.70
N ASP A 189 7.46 28.26 2.00
CA ASP A 189 6.18 28.84 2.49
C ASP A 189 4.98 28.12 1.83
N ALA A 190 5.11 26.79 1.76
CA ALA A 190 4.05 25.81 1.56
C ALA A 190 3.22 26.08 0.28
N THR A 191 3.73 25.60 -0.86
CA THR A 191 3.69 26.43 -2.06
C THR A 191 3.79 25.77 -3.46
N PHE A 192 3.55 24.47 -3.67
CA PHE A 192 3.19 23.80 -4.97
C PHE A 192 3.15 24.55 -6.31
N VAL A 193 3.89 23.98 -7.26
CA VAL A 193 4.36 24.62 -8.51
C VAL A 193 4.63 23.62 -9.67
N GLY A 194 3.70 23.14 -10.55
CA GLY A 194 4.04 22.09 -11.59
C GLY A 194 3.64 22.32 -13.06
N ASN A 195 4.49 21.84 -14.01
CA ASN A 195 4.47 21.92 -15.50
C ASN A 195 5.77 21.36 -16.17
N ILE A 196 6.07 20.07 -16.14
CA ILE A 196 6.82 19.39 -17.23
C ILE A 196 6.16 18.07 -17.62
N GLY A 197 6.01 17.10 -16.72
CA GLY A 197 5.46 15.80 -17.08
C GLY A 197 3.93 15.79 -17.05
N LEU A 198 3.16 14.72 -17.26
CA LEU A 198 3.26 13.37 -17.86
C LEU A 198 4.65 12.75 -18.19
N VAL A 199 4.90 11.45 -17.96
CA VAL A 199 6.03 10.68 -18.55
C VAL A 199 5.51 9.40 -19.28
N PRO A 200 4.87 9.52 -20.47
CA PRO A 200 3.98 8.56 -21.18
C PRO A 200 4.47 7.16 -21.69
N THR A 201 4.19 6.79 -22.98
CA THR A 201 3.53 5.51 -23.38
C THR A 201 3.67 4.93 -24.82
N ALA A 202 4.80 4.29 -25.18
CA ALA A 202 4.89 3.46 -26.39
C ALA A 202 4.46 2.02 -26.09
N ARG A 203 3.32 1.61 -26.68
CA ARG A 203 2.50 0.36 -26.56
C ARG A 203 1.13 0.51 -25.86
N GLY A 204 0.66 1.69 -25.40
CA GLY A 204 -0.74 1.87 -24.94
C GLY A 204 -1.00 2.53 -23.57
N ALA A 205 -1.26 1.74 -22.49
CA ALA A 205 -1.80 2.09 -21.14
C ALA A 205 -1.32 3.40 -20.42
N THR A 206 -0.95 3.64 -19.15
CA THR A 206 -1.01 2.96 -17.83
C THR A 206 -1.38 3.94 -16.64
N ALA A 207 -1.64 3.45 -15.39
CA ALA A 207 -2.30 3.97 -14.12
C ALA A 207 -2.56 2.93 -12.95
N GLY A 208 -1.73 2.66 -11.90
CA GLY A 208 -1.87 1.51 -10.90
C GLY A 208 -1.09 1.45 -9.52
N PHE A 209 -1.50 0.69 -8.44
CA PHE A 209 -1.24 0.66 -6.93
C PHE A 209 0.16 0.17 -6.26
N PRO A 210 1.12 0.98 -5.72
CA PRO A 210 2.65 0.90 -5.66
C PRO A 210 3.41 1.36 -4.37
N GLN A 211 4.76 1.25 -4.27
CA GLN A 211 5.67 1.95 -3.31
C GLN A 211 7.18 1.92 -3.66
N ILE A 212 8.05 2.12 -2.64
CA ILE A 212 9.32 2.84 -2.50
C ILE A 212 9.99 2.51 -1.12
N GLY A 213 11.29 2.79 -0.90
CA GLY A 213 12.10 2.78 0.36
C GLY A 213 13.26 3.83 0.38
N ASP A 214 14.47 3.51 0.89
CA ASP A 214 15.68 4.41 1.03
C ASP A 214 16.72 4.24 -0.12
N PHE A 215 17.02 3.02 -0.55
CA PHE A 215 17.73 2.61 -1.75
C PHE A 215 19.23 3.04 -1.95
N ASP A 216 19.55 3.46 -3.18
CA ASP A 216 20.71 3.12 -4.05
C ASP A 216 22.11 3.57 -3.64
N GLY A 217 22.44 3.68 -2.35
CA GLY A 217 23.79 3.81 -1.77
C GLY A 217 24.65 5.03 -2.19
N ASP A 218 24.90 5.15 -3.48
CA ASP A 218 25.22 6.39 -4.20
C ASP A 218 23.94 7.27 -4.37
N GLY A 219 22.74 6.68 -4.29
CA GLY A 219 21.68 7.23 -3.41
C GLY A 219 20.22 7.29 -3.88
N ARG A 220 19.81 6.60 -4.95
CA ARG A 220 18.59 6.90 -5.76
C ARG A 220 17.72 5.65 -6.01
N LYS A 221 16.61 5.69 -6.79
CA LYS A 221 15.44 4.82 -6.46
C LYS A 221 14.44 4.22 -7.52
N ASP A 222 14.42 4.52 -8.83
CA ASP A 222 13.32 4.24 -9.82
C ASP A 222 11.92 3.88 -9.20
N LEU A 223 11.21 2.86 -9.72
CA LEU A 223 9.83 2.45 -9.37
C LEU A 223 9.44 1.11 -10.04
N ALA A 224 8.27 0.49 -9.74
CA ALA A 224 7.91 -0.95 -9.96
C ALA A 224 6.95 -1.52 -11.09
N MET A 225 6.46 -0.80 -12.12
CA MET A 225 5.11 -1.07 -12.75
C MET A 225 5.00 -2.12 -13.89
N ALA A 226 3.95 -2.95 -14.09
CA ALA A 226 2.49 -2.83 -13.82
C ALA A 226 1.42 -3.60 -14.68
N ASP A 227 1.11 -4.95 -14.64
CA ASP A 227 0.30 -5.58 -15.74
C ASP A 227 -0.45 -6.98 -15.74
N PHE A 228 -1.39 -7.13 -16.72
CA PHE A 228 -2.05 -8.34 -17.26
C PHE A 228 -2.09 -8.65 -18.79
N GLU A 229 -2.17 -7.71 -19.76
CA GLU A 229 -2.42 -8.01 -21.27
C GLU A 229 -1.09 -8.95 -21.47
N LEU A 230 0.10 -8.58 -20.95
CA LEU A 230 1.39 -9.25 -21.25
C LEU A 230 2.22 -9.63 -20.02
N GLY A 231 1.84 -9.26 -18.80
CA GLY A 231 2.69 -9.18 -17.61
C GLY A 231 4.15 -8.68 -17.85
N GLN A 232 4.41 -7.64 -18.69
CA GLN A 232 5.74 -7.25 -19.25
C GLN A 232 6.28 -5.86 -18.80
N VAL A 233 7.56 -5.48 -19.05
CA VAL A 233 8.14 -4.12 -18.81
C VAL A 233 9.36 -3.67 -19.68
N ILE A 234 9.89 -2.46 -19.42
CA ILE A 234 11.31 -2.01 -19.51
C ILE A 234 11.81 -1.45 -18.15
N VAL A 235 12.59 -0.36 -18.11
CA VAL A 235 12.78 0.56 -16.97
C VAL A 235 12.96 2.00 -17.48
N LEU A 236 13.02 3.01 -16.59
CA LEU A 236 13.34 4.39 -16.97
C LEU A 236 14.66 4.95 -16.43
N LEU A 237 15.38 4.24 -15.55
CA LEU A 237 16.81 4.33 -15.19
C LEU A 237 17.36 5.73 -14.82
N GLY A 238 17.71 5.98 -13.55
CA GLY A 238 18.27 7.27 -13.07
C GLY A 238 19.75 7.58 -13.35
N ASP A 239 20.18 8.70 -13.97
CA ASP A 239 21.62 9.09 -14.04
C ASP A 239 22.04 10.48 -13.50
N SER A 240 21.27 11.57 -13.69
CA SER A 240 21.66 12.91 -13.20
C SER A 240 20.61 14.06 -13.12
N SER A 241 19.34 13.89 -13.50
CA SER A 241 18.34 14.99 -13.53
C SER A 241 16.94 14.61 -13.04
N GLY A 242 16.88 13.69 -12.08
CA GLY A 242 15.67 13.35 -11.33
C GLY A 242 14.77 12.40 -12.06
N LEU A 243 14.29 12.83 -13.22
CA LEU A 243 12.94 12.62 -13.70
C LEU A 243 12.89 11.69 -14.94
N PRO A 244 12.03 10.66 -15.06
CA PRO A 244 12.44 9.43 -15.78
C PRO A 244 12.24 9.39 -17.30
N ALA A 245 13.17 8.85 -18.12
CA ALA A 245 13.20 9.20 -19.57
C ALA A 245 13.71 8.19 -20.66
N ARG A 246 13.33 6.88 -20.73
CA ARG A 246 13.96 5.85 -21.65
C ARG A 246 13.13 5.05 -22.72
N ASP A 247 13.65 3.90 -23.19
CA ASP A 247 13.38 3.24 -24.51
C ASP A 247 13.24 1.68 -24.49
N ALA A 248 12.86 1.08 -25.64
CA ALA A 248 12.81 -0.37 -25.99
C ALA A 248 11.70 -1.22 -25.33
N SER A 249 11.73 -2.58 -25.42
CA SER A 249 10.86 -3.55 -24.64
C SER A 249 10.85 -5.03 -25.12
N ILE A 250 10.39 -5.97 -24.26
CA ILE A 250 10.30 -7.45 -24.50
C ILE A 250 8.84 -8.02 -24.35
N ALA A 251 8.60 -9.31 -24.03
CA ALA A 251 7.32 -9.96 -23.58
C ALA A 251 7.44 -11.51 -23.37
N VAL A 252 6.62 -12.18 -22.50
CA VAL A 252 6.40 -13.66 -22.54
C VAL A 252 5.03 -14.23 -22.06
N GLY A 253 4.84 -14.64 -20.78
CA GLY A 253 3.84 -15.63 -20.33
C GLY A 253 2.33 -15.27 -20.41
N ALA A 254 1.97 -13.98 -20.56
CA ALA A 254 0.69 -13.23 -20.73
C ALA A 254 -0.28 -12.78 -19.55
N GLN A 255 0.16 -12.55 -18.29
CA GLN A 255 -0.42 -11.67 -17.21
C GLN A 255 0.35 -11.68 -15.85
N CYS A 256 0.04 -10.86 -14.83
CA CYS A 256 0.41 -11.15 -13.41
C CYS A 256 -0.79 -11.09 -12.44
N PHE A 257 -0.65 -11.07 -11.11
CA PHE A 257 -0.62 -9.80 -10.35
C PHE A 257 -0.50 -9.92 -8.84
N GLY A 258 -0.06 -8.84 -8.19
CA GLY A 258 0.69 -8.72 -6.93
C GLY A 258 2.17 -8.27 -7.10
N LEU A 259 2.78 -7.54 -6.14
CA LEU A 259 4.12 -6.88 -6.03
C LEU A 259 4.20 -6.11 -4.63
N ALA A 260 5.36 -5.64 -4.05
CA ALA A 260 5.50 -5.45 -2.56
C ALA A 260 6.93 -5.25 -1.86
N SER A 261 7.79 -4.25 -2.06
CA SER A 261 9.29 -4.39 -1.92
C SER A 261 10.07 -3.78 -0.75
N GLY A 262 10.88 -4.53 0.02
CA GLY A 262 11.78 -3.93 1.02
C GLY A 262 12.97 -4.81 1.47
N ASP A 263 13.75 -4.30 2.43
CA ASP A 263 15.16 -4.63 2.81
C ASP A 263 15.42 -6.07 3.37
N LEU A 264 14.79 -7.08 2.77
CA LEU A 264 14.74 -8.47 3.21
C LEU A 264 15.98 -9.32 3.21
N ASP A 265 17.14 -8.78 2.95
CA ASP A 265 18.38 -9.41 3.38
C ASP A 265 19.37 -8.28 3.81
N GLY A 266 18.94 -7.02 3.99
CA GLY A 266 19.35 -6.20 5.14
C GLY A 266 20.70 -5.48 5.02
N ASP A 267 21.14 -5.21 3.79
CA ASP A 267 22.19 -4.23 3.52
C ASP A 267 21.65 -2.89 2.97
N GLY A 268 20.34 -2.81 2.73
CA GLY A 268 19.59 -1.69 2.15
C GLY A 268 19.56 -1.71 0.61
N ARG A 269 19.36 -2.87 -0.07
CA ARG A 269 19.33 -3.04 -1.56
C ARG A 269 18.62 -4.34 -2.06
N VAL A 270 17.42 -4.16 -2.61
CA VAL A 270 16.30 -5.12 -2.83
C VAL A 270 16.28 -5.69 -4.27
N GLU A 271 15.30 -6.55 -4.55
CA GLU A 271 14.78 -6.85 -5.88
C GLU A 271 13.23 -6.73 -5.86
N LEU A 272 12.47 -7.78 -6.22
CA LEU A 272 11.01 -7.87 -6.16
C LEU A 272 10.51 -9.32 -6.32
N ILE A 273 9.26 -9.66 -6.00
CA ILE A 273 8.43 -10.86 -6.30
C ILE A 273 7.24 -10.69 -7.32
N ALA A 274 6.93 -11.66 -8.23
CA ALA A 274 5.63 -11.74 -8.95
C ALA A 274 5.07 -13.17 -9.29
N SER A 275 3.75 -13.42 -9.56
CA SER A 275 3.14 -14.78 -9.45
C SER A 275 1.84 -15.09 -10.18
N SER A 276 1.48 -16.40 -10.15
CA SER A 276 1.08 -17.17 -11.33
C SER A 276 -0.31 -17.84 -11.41
N LEU A 277 -0.97 -17.70 -12.60
CA LEU A 277 -2.23 -18.22 -13.22
C LEU A 277 -3.20 -19.06 -12.36
N ALA A 278 -4.07 -19.72 -13.09
CA ALA A 278 -4.13 -21.17 -13.04
C ALA A 278 -2.77 -21.89 -12.81
N THR A 279 -1.59 -21.29 -13.07
CA THR A 279 -0.26 -21.91 -12.88
C THR A 279 0.18 -22.05 -11.43
N LYS A 280 -0.41 -21.29 -10.49
CA LYS A 280 -0.25 -21.49 -9.05
C LYS A 280 1.20 -21.41 -8.51
N LYS A 281 1.99 -20.41 -8.87
CA LYS A 281 3.34 -20.20 -8.29
C LYS A 281 3.79 -18.76 -8.13
N ILE A 282 4.56 -18.47 -7.08
CA ILE A 282 5.38 -17.27 -6.93
C ILE A 282 6.61 -17.46 -7.77
N ALA A 283 7.02 -16.42 -8.45
CA ALA A 283 8.38 -16.20 -8.89
C ALA A 283 8.90 -15.00 -8.11
N VAL A 284 10.20 -14.90 -8.00
CA VAL A 284 10.83 -13.60 -7.75
C VAL A 284 10.87 -12.87 -9.12
N ILE A 285 11.31 -11.62 -9.12
CA ILE A 285 11.91 -10.71 -10.19
C ILE A 285 14.89 -10.38 -10.75
N GLY A 286 15.81 -9.60 -10.06
CA GLY A 286 17.21 -9.95 -9.79
C GLY A 286 18.15 -9.79 -10.95
N ARG A 287 19.42 -10.16 -10.78
CA ARG A 287 20.49 -9.75 -11.71
C ARG A 287 21.32 -10.89 -12.30
N VAL A 288 22.13 -10.51 -13.28
CA VAL A 288 23.44 -11.19 -13.54
C VAL A 288 24.57 -10.18 -13.39
N GLY A 289 24.32 -9.10 -12.64
CA GLY A 289 25.25 -8.03 -12.37
C GLY A 289 24.64 -6.62 -12.44
N PRO A 290 25.48 -5.59 -12.70
CA PRO A 290 25.12 -4.19 -12.53
C PRO A 290 23.86 -3.73 -13.28
N GLY A 291 22.93 -3.15 -12.53
CA GLY A 291 21.60 -2.70 -12.93
C GLY A 291 20.90 -3.61 -13.94
N THR A 292 20.70 -4.90 -13.64
CA THR A 292 20.53 -6.01 -14.63
C THR A 292 19.75 -7.24 -14.06
N LEU A 293 19.58 -8.36 -14.82
CA LEU A 293 18.46 -9.38 -14.79
C LEU A 293 18.79 -10.89 -14.45
N GLY A 294 18.02 -11.62 -13.60
CA GLY A 294 18.30 -12.97 -12.97
C GLY A 294 17.42 -14.23 -13.33
N VAL A 295 16.81 -14.93 -12.32
CA VAL A 295 15.85 -16.13 -12.31
C VAL A 295 16.38 -17.56 -11.75
N VAL A 296 16.07 -18.07 -10.50
CA VAL A 296 16.52 -19.35 -9.78
C VAL A 296 15.67 -20.47 -8.92
N GLN A 297 14.77 -20.58 -7.86
CA GLN A 297 13.74 -19.99 -6.81
C GLN A 297 12.16 -19.33 -6.94
N GLU A 298 10.97 -19.32 -7.73
CA GLU A 298 9.94 -19.92 -8.84
C GLU A 298 9.12 -21.31 -8.79
N LEU A 299 8.08 -21.57 -7.95
CA LEU A 299 7.32 -22.84 -7.68
C LEU A 299 6.10 -22.64 -6.69
N THR A 300 5.62 -23.63 -5.89
CA THR A 300 4.15 -23.94 -5.75
C THR A 300 3.47 -24.29 -4.38
N PRO A 301 2.15 -24.04 -4.22
CA PRO A 301 1.26 -24.42 -3.11
C PRO A 301 0.18 -25.45 -3.52
N ILE A 302 -0.97 -25.46 -2.83
CA ILE A 302 -2.17 -26.27 -3.09
C ILE A 302 -3.28 -25.47 -3.88
N GLY A 303 -3.11 -24.17 -4.18
CA GLY A 303 -4.13 -23.23 -4.72
C GLY A 303 -3.65 -22.07 -5.64
N ALA A 304 -4.56 -21.27 -6.27
CA ALA A 304 -4.20 -20.02 -7.04
C ALA A 304 -4.58 -18.65 -6.45
N PRO A 305 -3.68 -17.68 -6.42
CA PRO A 305 -3.41 -17.08 -5.12
C PRO A 305 -4.25 -15.87 -4.72
N TYR A 306 -3.95 -15.19 -3.59
CA TYR A 306 -4.53 -13.87 -3.32
C TYR A 306 -3.76 -12.60 -2.76
N GLY A 307 -3.81 -12.21 -1.47
CA GLY A 307 -3.33 -10.88 -1.00
C GLY A 307 -1.98 -10.74 -0.21
N LEU A 308 -1.35 -9.53 -0.14
CA LEU A 308 0.12 -9.32 0.05
C LEU A 308 0.75 -8.11 0.85
N ARG A 309 1.63 -8.33 1.83
CA ARG A 309 2.89 -7.55 2.07
C ARG A 309 3.95 -8.57 2.53
N LEU A 310 4.86 -8.35 3.47
CA LEU A 310 6.03 -9.20 3.74
C LEU A 310 6.12 -9.70 5.25
N ALA A 311 6.09 -11.01 5.63
CA ALA A 311 5.90 -11.51 7.05
C ALA A 311 6.99 -12.31 7.79
N ASP A 312 6.87 -12.56 9.10
CA ASP A 312 7.72 -13.46 9.91
C ASP A 312 7.01 -14.67 10.61
N LEU A 313 7.30 -15.00 11.91
CA LEU A 313 7.26 -16.29 12.65
C LEU A 313 7.20 -16.32 14.24
N ASP A 314 8.29 -16.23 15.06
CA ASP A 314 8.18 -15.94 16.56
C ASP A 314 8.96 -14.80 17.39
N GLY A 315 9.80 -13.88 16.83
CA GLY A 315 10.44 -12.62 17.37
C GLY A 315 12.02 -12.41 17.60
N ASP A 316 12.92 -12.13 16.61
CA ASP A 316 14.42 -12.26 16.71
C ASP A 316 15.35 -11.73 15.55
N ALA A 317 14.85 -10.91 14.64
CA ALA A 317 15.57 -10.28 13.53
C ALA A 317 15.79 -10.99 12.15
N ILE A 318 15.02 -11.98 11.64
CA ILE A 318 15.04 -12.43 10.20
C ILE A 318 13.73 -13.12 9.61
N PRO A 319 12.96 -12.49 8.71
CA PRO A 319 11.63 -13.06 8.32
C PRO A 319 11.32 -14.22 7.31
N ASP A 320 9.99 -14.48 7.19
CA ASP A 320 9.24 -15.61 6.61
C ASP A 320 8.24 -15.21 5.44
N LEU A 321 6.88 -15.25 5.58
CA LEU A 321 5.87 -14.82 4.54
C LEU A 321 4.40 -15.17 4.89
N ALA A 322 3.34 -14.35 4.61
CA ALA A 322 1.97 -14.67 5.09
C ALA A 322 0.63 -14.14 4.38
N ALA A 323 -0.36 -14.98 3.93
CA ALA A 323 -1.18 -14.75 2.69
C ALA A 323 -2.10 -15.92 2.12
N VAL A 324 -3.04 -15.71 1.15
CA VAL A 324 -4.52 -15.89 1.04
C VAL A 324 -5.25 -17.01 0.16
N LEU A 325 -6.09 -17.94 0.71
CA LEU A 325 -6.97 -19.03 0.11
C LEU A 325 -8.45 -18.73 -0.32
N LEU A 326 -8.86 -18.78 -1.61
CA LEU A 326 -10.28 -18.76 -2.03
C LEU A 326 -11.03 -20.07 -1.69
N ASP A 327 -10.93 -21.06 -2.58
CA ASP A 327 -11.59 -22.38 -2.59
C ASP A 327 -11.22 -23.28 -1.40
N ARG A 328 -10.23 -22.88 -0.59
CA ARG A 328 -9.77 -23.62 0.58
C ARG A 328 -10.08 -22.96 1.94
N HIS A 329 -10.50 -21.68 2.01
CA HIS A 329 -10.93 -20.99 3.25
C HIS A 329 -10.12 -21.30 4.54
N ALA A 330 -8.80 -21.19 4.50
CA ALA A 330 -7.98 -21.31 5.69
C ALA A 330 -6.79 -20.37 5.57
N LEU A 331 -6.16 -20.05 6.67
CA LEU A 331 -4.92 -19.29 6.72
C LEU A 331 -3.74 -20.19 7.03
N ALA A 332 -2.54 -19.67 6.90
CA ALA A 332 -1.25 -20.28 7.07
C ALA A 332 -0.18 -19.19 6.99
N VAL A 333 1.08 -19.59 7.07
CA VAL A 333 2.25 -18.71 7.00
C VAL A 333 3.50 -19.53 6.69
N PHE A 334 4.53 -18.89 6.16
CA PHE A 334 5.83 -19.47 5.84
C PHE A 334 6.83 -19.45 6.95
N ARG A 335 7.97 -20.07 6.66
CA ARG A 335 9.25 -20.11 7.37
C ARG A 335 10.33 -19.60 6.41
N GLY A 336 11.44 -19.04 6.88
CA GLY A 336 12.43 -18.32 6.07
C GLY A 336 13.74 -19.06 5.78
N LEU A 337 14.64 -18.40 5.04
CA LEU A 337 16.10 -18.56 5.07
C LEU A 337 16.89 -17.40 4.36
N GLY A 338 16.79 -16.12 4.78
CA GLY A 338 17.67 -14.92 4.54
C GLY A 338 18.26 -14.63 3.16
N GLY A 339 17.52 -13.97 2.26
CA GLY A 339 17.75 -14.04 0.81
C GLY A 339 17.27 -15.38 0.22
N ALA A 340 16.73 -16.27 1.06
CA ALA A 340 15.83 -17.36 0.69
C ALA A 340 14.65 -17.56 1.70
N PHE A 341 13.65 -18.42 1.43
CA PHE A 341 12.53 -18.78 2.33
C PHE A 341 12.37 -20.31 2.30
N ALA A 342 11.69 -20.90 3.28
CA ALA A 342 11.52 -22.34 3.41
C ALA A 342 10.44 -22.88 2.47
N LEU A 343 10.64 -24.02 1.81
CA LEU A 343 9.69 -24.48 0.78
C LEU A 343 8.30 -24.91 1.31
N GLN A 344 8.05 -25.03 2.62
CA GLN A 344 6.78 -25.50 3.23
C GLN A 344 6.18 -24.58 4.32
N PRO A 345 4.84 -24.39 4.36
CA PRO A 345 4.13 -23.52 5.32
C PRO A 345 3.35 -24.27 6.42
N THR A 346 2.67 -23.51 7.28
CA THR A 346 1.86 -24.01 8.41
C THR A 346 0.42 -23.45 8.39
N GLU A 347 -0.62 -24.31 8.26
CA GLU A 347 -2.04 -23.89 8.10
C GLU A 347 -2.90 -23.73 9.39
N LEU A 348 -3.94 -22.88 9.32
CA LEU A 348 -4.52 -22.03 10.36
C LEU A 348 -5.89 -21.42 9.93
N PRO A 349 -7.10 -21.93 10.25
CA PRO A 349 -8.37 -21.59 9.54
C PRO A 349 -8.85 -20.11 9.46
N VAL A 350 -9.81 -19.85 8.55
CA VAL A 350 -10.53 -18.55 8.40
C VAL A 350 -12.04 -18.70 8.26
N SER A 351 -12.76 -17.60 8.44
CA SER A 351 -14.18 -17.45 8.07
C SER A 351 -14.33 -16.73 6.73
N GLY A 352 -15.44 -17.02 6.04
CA GLY A 352 -15.97 -16.33 4.87
C GLY A 352 -15.13 -16.29 3.57
N SER A 353 -15.70 -15.67 2.55
CA SER A 353 -15.11 -15.33 1.24
C SER A 353 -14.04 -14.20 1.28
N ALA A 354 -12.92 -14.44 1.89
CA ALA A 354 -12.16 -13.42 2.58
C ALA A 354 -11.15 -12.45 1.83
N THR A 355 -10.00 -11.92 2.31
CA THR A 355 -9.17 -10.85 1.68
C THR A 355 -7.72 -10.77 2.22
N THR A 356 -7.11 -9.60 2.24
CA THR A 356 -5.67 -9.33 2.16
C THR A 356 -5.25 -8.51 3.37
N PRO A 357 -4.08 -8.76 3.97
CA PRO A 357 -2.85 -7.42 4.76
C PRO A 357 -3.19 -6.04 5.64
N LEU A 358 -3.54 -5.87 6.98
CA LEU A 358 -3.22 -4.79 8.04
C LEU A 358 -2.62 -5.38 9.37
N ALA A 359 -1.81 -4.82 10.32
CA ALA A 359 -1.51 -5.28 11.72
C ALA A 359 -1.48 -4.12 12.73
N THR A 360 -1.49 -4.47 14.02
CA THR A 360 -1.17 -3.59 15.14
C THR A 360 -0.79 -4.42 16.37
N ASP A 361 -0.07 -3.81 17.33
CA ASP A 361 0.37 -4.30 18.66
C ASP A 361 -0.93 -4.37 19.51
N LEU A 362 -1.56 -5.50 19.91
CA LEU A 362 -2.91 -5.54 20.57
C LEU A 362 -3.14 -5.75 22.12
N ASP A 363 -2.27 -6.41 22.91
CA ASP A 363 -1.94 -6.15 24.38
C ASP A 363 -0.68 -5.33 25.14
N GLY A 364 0.57 -4.70 24.87
CA GLY A 364 1.89 -4.50 23.95
C GLY A 364 3.32 -5.24 23.99
N ASP A 365 3.65 -6.43 23.42
CA ASP A 365 4.64 -7.38 24.10
C ASP A 365 5.79 -8.00 23.32
N GLY A 366 5.90 -7.82 22.01
CA GLY A 366 6.57 -8.82 21.17
C GLY A 366 5.52 -9.58 20.37
N ALA A 367 4.66 -8.83 19.67
CA ALA A 367 3.68 -9.41 18.76
C ALA A 367 3.13 -8.45 17.65
N ARG A 368 3.66 -8.52 16.41
CA ARG A 368 3.00 -7.99 15.19
C ARG A 368 1.69 -8.70 14.85
N ASP A 369 0.59 -8.25 15.43
CA ASP A 369 -0.10 -9.24 16.24
C ASP A 369 -0.86 -10.35 15.48
N LEU A 370 -1.58 -10.15 14.37
CA LEU A 370 -2.40 -11.27 13.86
C LEU A 370 -3.85 -11.06 13.29
N ILE A 371 -4.22 -9.99 12.49
CA ILE A 371 -5.41 -9.16 11.90
C ILE A 371 -5.79 -8.92 10.20
N VAL A 372 -6.69 -9.30 9.11
CA VAL A 372 -7.85 -10.18 8.34
C VAL A 372 -9.52 -10.27 8.42
N PRO A 373 -10.46 -9.61 7.63
CA PRO A 373 -11.94 -9.98 7.41
C PRO A 373 -12.57 -11.03 6.41
N ALA A 374 -13.75 -10.89 5.67
CA ALA A 374 -14.34 -12.06 4.86
C ALA A 374 -15.33 -12.22 3.53
N HIS A 375 -15.68 -11.42 2.46
CA HIS A 375 -16.93 -11.52 1.53
C HIS A 375 -18.15 -10.51 1.73
N ASN A 376 -19.33 -10.85 2.31
CA ASN A 376 -20.43 -9.94 2.71
C ASN A 376 -21.27 -10.37 3.97
N ALA A 377 -20.70 -10.48 5.20
CA ALA A 377 -21.34 -11.07 6.40
C ALA A 377 -20.56 -10.89 7.75
N PRO A 378 -21.19 -10.75 8.90
CA PRO A 378 -20.64 -9.87 9.94
C PRO A 378 -19.71 -10.48 11.05
N VAL A 379 -18.43 -10.87 10.85
CA VAL A 379 -17.58 -11.50 11.94
C VAL A 379 -16.10 -11.03 12.19
N VAL A 380 -15.19 -11.74 12.92
CA VAL A 380 -13.70 -11.53 12.89
C VAL A 380 -12.82 -12.76 12.58
N ASN A 381 -11.62 -13.06 13.15
CA ASN A 381 -10.89 -14.35 12.96
C ASN A 381 -9.86 -14.88 14.07
N LEU A 382 -9.71 -14.32 15.30
CA LEU A 382 -8.54 -14.29 16.29
C LEU A 382 -7.70 -15.49 16.80
N PHE A 383 -6.35 -15.45 16.84
CA PHE A 383 -5.48 -16.56 17.33
C PHE A 383 -4.12 -16.16 18.06
N ARG A 384 -4.02 -15.21 19.02
CA ARG A 384 -2.81 -14.53 19.59
C ARG A 384 -1.31 -14.73 19.17
N GLY A 385 -0.55 -13.64 19.05
CA GLY A 385 0.90 -13.50 18.98
C GLY A 385 1.65 -13.91 20.23
N ARG A 386 2.91 -14.30 20.09
CA ARG A 386 3.72 -14.85 21.18
C ARG A 386 5.20 -14.59 20.94
N SER A 387 5.77 -13.64 21.67
CA SER A 387 7.20 -13.44 21.99
C SER A 387 8.03 -14.70 22.31
N SER A 388 7.41 -15.88 22.46
CA SER A 388 8.02 -17.19 22.75
C SER A 388 7.95 -18.22 21.61
N GLY A 389 7.12 -17.99 20.60
CA GLY A 389 6.62 -19.04 19.70
C GLY A 389 5.23 -19.53 20.07
N GLY A 390 4.26 -19.31 19.18
CA GLY A 390 3.10 -20.19 19.04
C GLY A 390 1.84 -19.62 18.37
N LEU A 391 1.19 -20.42 17.52
CA LEU A 391 -0.04 -20.05 16.79
C LEU A 391 -1.29 -20.24 17.67
N ALA A 392 -1.91 -19.14 18.15
CA ALA A 392 -2.83 -19.16 19.31
C ALA A 392 -4.36 -19.08 19.04
N GLY A 393 -4.88 -19.79 18.02
CA GLY A 393 -6.31 -20.26 17.90
C GLY A 393 -7.53 -19.32 17.67
N GLY A 394 -8.20 -19.41 16.49
CA GLY A 394 -9.24 -18.54 15.86
C GLY A 394 -10.58 -18.13 16.50
N ARG A 395 -10.81 -16.81 16.73
CA ARG A 395 -12.02 -16.21 17.33
C ARG A 395 -12.60 -15.01 16.57
N PHE A 396 -13.60 -15.28 15.77
CA PHE A 396 -14.39 -14.28 15.07
C PHE A 396 -15.22 -13.39 16.04
N HIS A 397 -15.08 -12.05 16.02
CA HIS A 397 -15.90 -11.07 16.79
C HIS A 397 -16.99 -10.46 15.90
N GLN A 398 -17.84 -9.55 16.37
CA GLN A 398 -18.64 -8.71 15.49
C GLN A 398 -18.41 -7.26 15.89
N VAL A 399 -18.56 -6.32 14.95
CA VAL A 399 -18.35 -4.90 15.24
C VAL A 399 -19.59 -4.09 14.84
N PRO A 400 -20.15 -3.21 15.69
CA PRO A 400 -21.48 -2.65 15.44
C PRO A 400 -21.61 -1.86 14.12
N GLY A 401 -22.73 -2.02 13.40
CA GLY A 401 -23.09 -1.19 12.22
C GLY A 401 -23.03 -1.85 10.83
N ILE A 402 -22.57 -3.12 10.72
CA ILE A 402 -21.71 -3.47 9.57
C ILE A 402 -22.10 -4.75 8.79
N ALA A 403 -22.64 -4.61 7.58
CA ALA A 403 -22.88 -5.65 6.55
C ALA A 403 -21.65 -6.20 5.76
N SER A 404 -20.90 -5.39 4.96
CA SER A 404 -19.87 -5.85 3.99
C SER A 404 -18.42 -5.26 4.09
N PRO A 405 -17.82 -5.03 5.28
CA PRO A 405 -16.43 -4.58 5.61
C PRO A 405 -15.35 -5.26 4.79
N VAL A 406 -14.44 -4.50 4.17
CA VAL A 406 -13.52 -4.87 3.06
C VAL A 406 -12.01 -4.95 3.40
N THR A 407 -11.62 -4.43 4.56
CA THR A 407 -10.28 -4.48 5.17
C THR A 407 -10.24 -3.47 6.33
N VAL A 408 -9.19 -2.65 6.58
CA VAL A 408 -8.90 -2.01 7.89
C VAL A 408 -7.58 -1.18 7.90
N ASP A 409 -7.20 -0.53 9.02
CA ASP A 409 -5.86 0.08 9.29
C ASP A 409 -5.55 0.18 10.82
N ALA A 410 -4.48 0.79 11.34
CA ALA A 410 -4.14 0.79 12.79
C ALA A 410 -3.13 1.83 13.26
N GLY A 411 -2.73 2.06 14.55
CA GLY A 411 -1.66 2.98 15.10
C GLY A 411 -1.81 4.04 16.28
N ASP A 412 -2.13 5.39 16.15
CA ASP A 412 -2.13 6.53 17.19
C ASP A 412 -3.50 7.19 17.67
N PHE A 413 -4.18 6.99 18.83
CA PHE A 413 -5.58 7.50 19.04
C PHE A 413 -5.81 8.46 20.19
N ASP A 414 -5.92 7.93 21.41
CA ASP A 414 -6.23 8.77 22.55
C ASP A 414 -4.92 9.32 23.05
N GLY A 415 -3.80 8.60 22.97
CA GLY A 415 -2.51 9.09 23.46
C GLY A 415 -2.26 8.66 24.88
N ASP A 416 -2.60 7.41 25.17
CA ASP A 416 -2.20 6.74 26.40
C ASP A 416 -0.90 5.95 26.25
N GLY A 417 -0.48 5.69 25.02
CA GLY A 417 0.23 4.46 24.72
C GLY A 417 -0.74 3.27 24.88
N ARG A 418 -0.77 2.38 23.88
CA ARG A 418 -1.68 1.29 23.43
C ARG A 418 -2.48 1.66 22.12
N ASP A 419 -2.16 1.06 20.96
CA ASP A 419 -2.56 1.17 19.51
C ASP A 419 -4.09 0.93 19.18
N ASP A 420 -4.65 0.72 17.97
CA ASP A 420 -6.09 0.40 17.68
C ASP A 420 -6.42 -0.08 16.24
N VAL A 421 -7.69 -0.43 15.92
CA VAL A 421 -8.21 -0.57 14.54
C VAL A 421 -9.69 -0.23 14.38
N VAL A 422 -10.01 0.26 13.19
CA VAL A 422 -11.36 0.39 12.65
C VAL A 422 -11.58 -0.21 11.23
N THR A 423 -12.83 -0.49 10.81
CA THR A 423 -13.20 -0.70 9.39
C THR A 423 -14.03 0.48 8.88
N ALA A 424 -14.23 0.45 7.58
CA ALA A 424 -14.94 1.34 6.68
C ALA A 424 -15.78 0.39 5.72
N GLY A 425 -16.73 0.55 4.75
CA GLY A 425 -17.69 1.40 3.99
C GLY A 425 -18.57 0.69 2.91
N PHE A 426 -18.07 0.43 1.66
CA PHE A 426 -18.60 0.04 0.29
C PHE A 426 -20.11 0.08 -0.02
N THR A 427 -20.99 -0.13 0.95
CA THR A 427 -22.44 -0.03 0.79
C THR A 427 -23.15 0.92 1.79
N ASP A 428 -22.48 1.51 2.79
CA ASP A 428 -23.16 2.09 3.96
C ASP A 428 -22.69 3.46 4.46
N THR A 429 -23.50 3.94 5.42
CA THR A 429 -23.28 5.07 6.36
C THR A 429 -23.46 4.59 7.83
N LEU A 430 -22.56 3.74 8.35
CA LEU A 430 -22.41 3.40 9.79
C LEU A 430 -20.97 2.94 10.15
N VAL A 431 -20.21 3.73 10.93
CA VAL A 431 -18.76 3.59 11.30
C VAL A 431 -18.46 3.28 12.77
N VAL A 432 -17.23 2.81 13.10
CA VAL A 432 -16.73 2.55 14.47
C VAL A 432 -15.21 2.79 14.58
N LEU A 433 -14.65 2.56 15.77
CA LEU A 433 -13.29 2.71 16.29
C LEU A 433 -13.06 1.62 17.36
N SER A 434 -12.05 0.73 17.38
CA SER A 434 -12.03 -0.40 18.35
C SER A 434 -10.71 -1.05 18.84
N ILE A 435 -10.71 -1.33 20.16
CA ILE A 435 -9.52 -1.60 20.98
C ILE A 435 -9.33 -3.07 21.36
N GLY A 436 -8.19 -3.61 20.96
CA GLY A 436 -7.54 -4.83 21.39
C GLY A 436 -7.07 -4.81 22.84
N ARG A 437 -7.30 -5.95 23.49
CA ARG A 437 -6.98 -6.19 24.90
C ARG A 437 -6.75 -7.67 25.15
N LYS A 438 -5.72 -8.02 25.94
CA LYS A 438 -5.39 -9.41 26.31
C LYS A 438 -6.56 -10.07 26.99
N VAL A 439 -6.92 -11.26 26.53
CA VAL A 439 -7.88 -12.15 27.18
C VAL A 439 -7.29 -13.57 27.23
N GLY A 440 -6.12 -13.68 27.86
CA GLY A 440 -5.38 -14.93 28.05
C GLY A 440 -4.24 -15.07 27.04
N GLU A 441 -4.15 -16.23 26.39
CA GLU A 441 -3.33 -16.46 25.18
C GLU A 441 -4.10 -16.03 23.91
N ASP A 442 -5.09 -15.16 24.08
CA ASP A 442 -6.03 -14.64 23.10
C ASP A 442 -6.17 -13.14 23.37
N LEU A 443 -6.81 -12.42 22.46
CA LEU A 443 -7.22 -11.03 22.63
C LEU A 443 -8.74 -10.88 22.62
N GLN A 444 -9.26 -9.69 22.88
CA GLN A 444 -10.60 -9.25 22.51
C GLN A 444 -10.70 -7.75 22.29
N LEU A 445 -11.82 -7.35 21.69
CA LEU A 445 -11.90 -6.17 20.87
C LEU A 445 -13.10 -5.30 21.22
N VAL A 446 -12.84 -4.00 21.39
CA VAL A 446 -13.70 -3.11 22.14
C VAL A 446 -13.93 -1.81 21.38
N PRO A 447 -15.05 -1.71 20.64
CA PRO A 447 -15.53 -0.43 20.10
C PRO A 447 -15.49 0.70 21.12
N LEU A 448 -14.98 1.88 20.74
CA LEU A 448 -14.97 3.08 21.57
C LEU A 448 -15.71 4.29 20.96
N ALA A 449 -15.81 4.40 19.64
CA ALA A 449 -16.57 5.47 18.99
C ALA A 449 -17.26 4.98 17.69
N THR A 450 -18.08 5.83 17.07
CA THR A 450 -18.97 5.50 15.94
C THR A 450 -19.38 6.81 15.26
N ILE A 451 -19.18 6.98 13.94
CA ILE A 451 -19.15 8.32 13.33
C ILE A 451 -19.94 8.34 12.00
N ASP A 452 -21.14 8.92 11.96
CA ASP A 452 -21.89 9.10 10.70
C ASP A 452 -21.43 10.34 9.94
N LEU A 453 -21.31 10.16 8.63
CA LEU A 453 -20.49 10.94 7.72
C LEU A 453 -21.24 11.15 6.39
N GLY A 454 -22.26 10.33 6.12
CA GLY A 454 -23.43 10.73 5.33
C GLY A 454 -23.33 10.58 3.81
N ARG A 455 -22.31 9.91 3.27
CA ARG A 455 -22.21 9.62 1.83
C ARG A 455 -21.55 8.24 1.58
N LEU A 456 -21.64 7.74 0.34
CA LEU A 456 -21.13 6.41 -0.02
C LEU A 456 -19.59 6.37 -0.14
N VAL A 457 -19.08 5.24 -0.62
CA VAL A 457 -18.07 4.56 0.19
C VAL A 457 -17.15 3.65 -0.64
N GLN A 458 -15.81 3.80 -0.49
CA GLN A 458 -14.75 2.89 -0.94
C GLN A 458 -13.55 2.61 0.06
N ASN A 459 -12.69 3.51 0.63
CA ASN A 459 -11.40 3.08 1.32
C ASN A 459 -10.97 3.46 2.83
N VAL A 460 -9.68 3.62 3.33
CA VAL A 460 -9.22 4.14 4.72
C VAL A 460 -7.88 4.93 4.73
N HIS A 461 -6.78 4.29 5.15
CA HIS A 461 -5.34 4.62 5.12
C HIS A 461 -4.79 5.81 5.90
N ALA A 462 -3.62 5.56 6.50
CA ALA A 462 -2.97 6.24 7.63
C ALA A 462 -1.67 7.04 7.43
N ALA A 463 -1.51 8.08 8.26
CA ALA A 463 -0.42 8.41 9.21
C ALA A 463 -0.95 9.59 10.09
N ASP A 464 -0.69 10.87 10.47
CA ASP A 464 0.15 12.14 10.56
C ASP A 464 -0.01 13.34 9.66
N VAL A 465 -1.18 13.97 9.57
CA VAL A 465 -1.44 14.95 8.52
C VAL A 465 -0.70 16.34 8.66
N ASP A 466 0.32 16.59 9.54
CA ASP A 466 1.52 17.53 9.40
C ASP A 466 1.86 18.63 10.48
N ARG A 467 2.98 18.72 11.22
CA ARG A 467 3.49 19.97 11.97
C ARG A 467 2.67 20.77 13.08
N ASP A 468 2.18 20.22 14.21
CA ASP A 468 1.15 20.85 15.14
C ASP A 468 0.30 19.91 16.06
N GLY A 469 0.72 18.66 16.37
CA GLY A 469 -0.10 17.64 17.08
C GLY A 469 -0.07 16.08 16.83
N ARG A 470 -1.15 15.50 16.26
CA ARG A 470 -1.60 14.04 16.23
C ARG A 470 -2.05 13.48 14.87
N MET A 471 -1.23 12.63 14.26
CA MET A 471 -1.66 11.57 13.34
C MET A 471 -2.75 11.98 12.29
N ASP A 472 -3.50 11.07 11.60
CA ASP A 472 -4.65 11.26 10.65
C ASP A 472 -4.74 10.39 9.32
N LEU A 473 -5.92 10.30 8.66
CA LEU A 473 -6.25 9.42 7.49
C LEU A 473 -6.64 10.11 6.16
N VAL A 474 -6.88 9.35 5.07
CA VAL A 474 -7.43 9.91 3.82
C VAL A 474 -8.85 9.50 3.54
N ILE A 475 -9.77 10.47 3.55
CA ILE A 475 -11.23 10.25 3.66
C ILE A 475 -12.24 10.57 2.44
N PRO A 476 -11.98 10.42 1.10
CA PRO A 476 -12.66 9.70 -0.06
C PRO A 476 -14.02 9.71 -0.96
N VAL A 477 -15.19 10.40 -0.97
CA VAL A 477 -16.45 9.83 -1.62
C VAL A 477 -16.50 9.62 -3.16
N GLU A 478 -17.47 8.81 -3.62
CA GLU A 478 -18.66 9.15 -4.46
C GLU A 478 -18.81 10.66 -4.84
N GLY A 479 -17.72 11.27 -5.30
CA GLY A 479 -17.55 12.73 -5.28
C GLY A 479 -17.04 13.39 -3.97
N GLY A 480 -15.95 12.95 -3.24
CA GLY A 480 -15.41 13.75 -2.09
C GLY A 480 -14.12 13.33 -1.22
N VAL A 481 -13.73 14.03 -0.09
CA VAL A 481 -12.84 13.64 1.10
C VAL A 481 -13.31 14.27 2.39
N LYS A 482 -13.01 13.68 3.55
CA LYS A 482 -13.03 14.34 4.85
C LYS A 482 -11.63 14.79 5.42
N ILE A 483 -11.50 16.02 5.91
CA ILE A 483 -10.31 16.67 6.53
C ILE A 483 -10.26 16.64 8.08
N LEU A 484 -9.19 16.12 8.66
CA LEU A 484 -8.92 16.03 10.11
C LEU A 484 -9.05 17.32 10.93
N ALA A 485 -7.90 17.85 11.35
CA ALA A 485 -7.77 18.82 12.43
C ALA A 485 -8.17 18.22 13.79
N ASN A 486 -7.64 17.02 14.06
CA ASN A 486 -7.74 16.14 15.23
C ASN A 486 -7.45 16.85 16.59
N ARG A 487 -7.90 16.26 17.70
CA ARG A 487 -8.01 16.91 19.01
C ARG A 487 -8.00 15.93 20.21
N SER A 488 -7.57 14.68 20.02
CA SER A 488 -7.65 13.65 21.07
C SER A 488 -6.57 13.82 22.14
N THR A 489 -6.83 13.23 23.30
CA THR A 489 -5.97 13.28 24.50
C THR A 489 -6.12 11.94 25.21
N GLY A 490 -5.12 11.46 25.97
CA GLY A 490 -5.01 10.07 26.50
C GLY A 490 -6.07 9.64 27.53
N LEU A 491 -7.21 10.31 27.50
CA LEU A 491 -8.37 10.23 28.35
C LEU A 491 -9.69 10.41 27.56
N VAL A 492 -9.65 11.00 26.36
CA VAL A 492 -10.83 11.36 25.55
C VAL A 492 -10.62 11.22 24.04
N THR A 493 -11.51 10.40 23.51
CA THR A 493 -11.94 10.20 22.13
C THR A 493 -12.74 11.42 21.60
N ALA A 494 -12.15 12.32 20.80
CA ALA A 494 -12.60 13.75 20.70
C ALA A 494 -13.12 14.25 19.33
N PHE A 495 -13.86 15.38 19.32
CA PHE A 495 -14.84 15.74 18.26
C PHE A 495 -15.12 17.25 17.95
N GLU A 496 -15.26 17.59 16.65
CA GLU A 496 -15.57 18.93 16.02
C GLU A 496 -16.02 18.76 14.51
N THR A 497 -15.56 19.45 13.43
CA THR A 497 -16.07 19.27 11.99
C THR A 497 -15.41 20.07 10.79
N ILE A 498 -14.86 19.50 9.66
CA ILE A 498 -14.38 20.26 8.42
C ILE A 498 -14.11 19.52 7.05
N PRO A 499 -14.63 19.93 5.86
CA PRO A 499 -15.94 20.50 5.65
C PRO A 499 -16.96 19.83 6.54
N ALA A 500 -17.51 20.66 7.41
CA ALA A 500 -18.38 20.25 8.49
C ALA A 500 -19.68 19.56 8.02
N ARG A 501 -19.99 19.61 6.72
CA ARG A 501 -21.22 19.07 6.17
C ARG A 501 -20.97 17.70 5.58
N ALA A 502 -21.92 16.80 5.79
CA ALA A 502 -21.97 15.51 5.10
C ALA A 502 -21.93 15.66 3.57
N ASP A 503 -22.59 16.69 3.03
CA ASP A 503 -22.69 16.96 1.59
C ASP A 503 -21.53 17.76 1.00
N ASP A 504 -20.90 18.64 1.79
CA ASP A 504 -19.84 19.52 1.27
C ASP A 504 -18.61 18.67 1.04
N VAL A 505 -18.02 18.84 -0.12
CA VAL A 505 -16.78 18.22 -0.52
C VAL A 505 -15.91 19.41 -0.94
N LEU A 506 -14.59 19.35 -0.83
CA LEU A 506 -13.74 20.28 -1.58
C LEU A 506 -13.87 19.89 -3.10
N ALA A 507 -13.07 20.40 -4.03
CA ALA A 507 -13.04 19.99 -5.44
C ALA A 507 -13.67 18.65 -5.92
N PRO A 508 -14.78 18.75 -6.70
CA PRO A 508 -15.61 17.64 -7.21
C PRO A 508 -15.26 16.89 -8.52
N GLY A 509 -15.96 15.73 -8.65
CA GLY A 509 -15.73 14.62 -9.57
C GLY A 509 -16.53 13.33 -9.32
N ALA A 510 -16.32 12.24 -10.07
CA ALA A 510 -17.18 11.03 -10.08
C ALA A 510 -16.51 9.62 -10.05
N GLY A 511 -17.12 8.73 -9.25
CA GLY A 511 -16.78 7.30 -9.12
C GLY A 511 -15.30 7.01 -8.91
N PRO A 512 -14.63 7.46 -7.84
CA PRO A 512 -13.18 7.39 -7.57
C PRO A 512 -12.80 6.16 -6.74
N PHE A 513 -11.54 6.02 -6.29
CA PHE A 513 -11.36 5.72 -4.86
C PHE A 513 -10.04 6.05 -4.16
N GLU A 514 -8.85 6.05 -4.79
CA GLU A 514 -7.51 5.89 -4.10
C GLU A 514 -6.77 7.18 -3.57
N VAL A 515 -5.42 7.23 -3.35
CA VAL A 515 -4.48 8.44 -3.19
C VAL A 515 -3.10 8.28 -2.53
N VAL A 516 -2.08 9.19 -2.75
CA VAL A 516 -1.12 9.67 -1.68
C VAL A 516 -0.66 11.17 -1.71
N VAL A 517 0.59 11.49 -1.30
CA VAL A 517 1.02 12.17 -0.04
C VAL A 517 2.49 12.57 -0.16
N GLY A 518 2.90 13.79 0.22
CA GLY A 518 4.31 14.26 0.29
C GLY A 518 4.53 15.63 -0.38
N ASP A 519 5.78 16.08 -0.66
CA ASP A 519 6.08 17.39 -1.32
C ASP A 519 6.68 17.40 -2.75
N VAL A 520 7.64 18.25 -3.16
CA VAL A 520 7.81 18.53 -4.64
C VAL A 520 9.03 19.29 -5.23
N ASP A 521 9.65 20.30 -4.59
CA ASP A 521 10.99 20.84 -4.98
C ASP A 521 11.66 21.44 -3.75
N GLY A 522 11.76 20.56 -2.77
CA GLY A 522 12.04 20.88 -1.40
C GLY A 522 11.05 21.90 -0.86
N ASP A 523 9.76 21.74 -1.13
CA ASP A 523 8.74 22.58 -0.51
C ASP A 523 8.78 22.38 1.01
N HIS A 524 9.21 21.19 1.45
CA HIS A 524 9.32 20.75 2.83
C HIS A 524 7.96 20.80 3.55
N LEU A 525 6.87 21.16 2.88
CA LEU A 525 5.60 21.59 3.45
C LEU A 525 4.55 20.90 2.56
N ARG A 526 3.49 20.28 3.09
CA ARG A 526 2.92 19.03 2.52
C ARG A 526 1.74 19.14 1.50
N ASP A 527 1.72 18.33 0.41
CA ASP A 527 0.75 18.32 -0.72
C ASP A 527 0.31 16.88 -1.10
N LEU A 528 -0.60 16.70 -2.08
CA LEU A 528 -1.51 15.52 -2.16
C LEU A 528 -2.02 15.17 -3.55
N VAL A 529 -2.24 13.91 -3.94
CA VAL A 529 -2.57 13.62 -5.35
C VAL A 529 -3.50 12.39 -5.64
N ILE A 530 -4.29 12.46 -6.75
CA ILE A 530 -5.72 12.04 -6.83
C ILE A 530 -6.41 11.72 -8.20
N ALA A 531 -7.50 10.92 -8.16
CA ALA A 531 -8.93 11.31 -8.27
C ALA A 531 -10.02 10.34 -8.85
N TYR A 532 -11.03 10.87 -9.57
CA TYR A 532 -12.26 10.22 -10.03
C TYR A 532 -12.14 9.04 -11.05
N HIS A 533 -12.56 7.82 -10.68
CA HIS A 533 -12.25 6.54 -11.33
C HIS A 533 -13.06 6.25 -12.60
N VAL A 534 -13.91 7.19 -12.98
CA VAL A 534 -14.79 7.09 -14.13
C VAL A 534 -14.34 7.95 -15.32
N ASP A 535 -13.68 9.11 -15.15
CA ASP A 535 -13.62 10.11 -16.25
C ASP A 535 -12.27 10.66 -16.81
N SER A 536 -11.07 10.31 -16.32
CA SER A 536 -9.76 10.80 -16.85
C SER A 536 -9.50 12.36 -16.96
N LYS A 537 -8.95 13.07 -15.94
CA LYS A 537 -8.18 14.39 -16.04
C LYS A 537 -7.46 14.86 -14.75
N LEU A 538 -6.26 15.41 -14.87
CA LEU A 538 -5.07 14.96 -14.11
C LEU A 538 -4.27 16.05 -13.38
N THR A 539 -4.55 16.35 -12.11
CA THR A 539 -3.42 16.21 -11.16
C THR A 539 -3.06 17.44 -10.30
N LEU A 540 -2.20 17.24 -9.30
CA LEU A 540 -1.78 18.10 -8.16
C LEU A 540 -2.59 19.27 -7.54
N LEU A 541 -2.35 19.41 -6.22
CA LEU A 541 -3.17 20.15 -5.18
C LEU A 541 -2.64 22.92 -4.14
N ARG A 542 -2.33 23.34 -2.87
CA ARG A 542 -1.01 23.69 -2.30
C ARG A 542 -1.22 23.43 -0.83
N GLY A 543 -0.59 22.48 -0.14
CA GLY A 543 -0.47 22.69 1.31
C GLY A 543 0.09 24.09 1.53
N ARG A 544 -0.52 24.91 2.39
CA ARG A 544 0.08 26.21 2.73
C ARG A 544 0.19 26.38 4.23
N SER A 545 0.98 27.31 4.72
CA SER A 545 1.33 27.44 6.14
C SER A 545 0.19 27.67 7.19
N ALA A 546 -1.13 27.67 6.88
CA ALA A 546 -2.18 27.77 7.94
C ALA A 546 -3.64 27.23 7.76
N PRO A 547 -4.66 27.87 7.15
CA PRO A 547 -6.00 27.89 7.80
C PRO A 547 -7.07 26.74 7.67
N PHE A 548 -6.78 25.46 7.34
CA PHE A 548 -7.77 24.36 7.09
C PHE A 548 -7.76 23.57 5.74
N THR A 549 -6.72 23.55 4.90
CA THR A 549 -6.95 23.97 3.48
C THR A 549 -5.71 24.07 2.50
N PHE A 550 -5.88 24.27 1.16
CA PHE A 550 -4.84 24.05 0.09
C PHE A 550 -4.46 25.24 -0.88
N ALA A 551 -4.36 25.11 -2.23
CA ALA A 551 -4.39 26.25 -3.20
C ALA A 551 -5.37 26.11 -4.34
N SER A 552 -5.01 25.67 -5.56
CA SER A 552 -5.96 25.83 -6.68
C SER A 552 -5.91 24.78 -7.81
N PRO A 553 -7.09 24.45 -8.39
CA PRO A 553 -7.29 23.55 -9.56
C PRO A 553 -6.23 23.55 -10.71
N LEU A 554 -5.32 22.57 -10.89
CA LEU A 554 -4.63 22.29 -12.20
C LEU A 554 -4.66 20.82 -12.73
N ASP A 555 -5.75 20.35 -13.36
CA ASP A 555 -5.75 19.03 -14.06
C ASP A 555 -5.17 18.98 -15.51
N ALA A 556 -4.66 17.81 -15.95
CA ALA A 556 -4.04 17.48 -17.25
C ALA A 556 -4.76 16.36 -18.07
N ALA A 557 -4.21 15.83 -19.18
CA ALA A 557 -5.02 15.19 -20.27
C ALA A 557 -4.48 13.89 -20.99
N VAL A 558 -5.22 12.72 -20.96
CA VAL A 558 -5.17 11.39 -21.69
C VAL A 558 -6.33 10.41 -21.20
N PRO A 559 -6.43 9.05 -21.48
CA PRO A 559 -7.62 8.18 -21.19
C PRO A 559 -7.43 6.70 -20.65
N GLY A 560 -8.49 5.91 -20.31
CA GLY A 560 -8.46 4.40 -20.17
C GLY A 560 -8.60 3.54 -18.84
N ARG A 561 -9.31 3.93 -17.78
CA ARG A 561 -9.78 3.10 -16.62
C ARG A 561 -8.82 2.29 -15.64
N SER A 562 -7.66 2.82 -15.21
CA SER A 562 -6.69 2.56 -14.06
C SER A 562 -6.96 1.69 -12.83
N PHE A 563 -5.96 1.63 -11.92
CA PHE A 563 -6.09 1.26 -10.51
C PHE A 563 -5.12 1.80 -9.39
N GLY A 564 -4.18 2.78 -9.45
CA GLY A 564 -3.37 3.18 -8.23
C GLY A 564 -2.05 4.01 -8.39
N LEU A 565 -1.00 4.04 -7.50
CA LEU A 565 0.10 5.09 -7.40
C LEU A 565 1.41 5.15 -6.43
N ALA A 566 2.70 5.50 -6.74
CA ALA A 566 3.77 5.84 -5.69
C ALA A 566 5.07 6.58 -6.18
N LEU A 567 6.22 6.65 -5.48
CA LEU A 567 7.21 7.75 -5.61
C LEU A 567 8.75 7.41 -5.55
N GLY A 568 9.57 7.38 -6.63
CA GLY A 568 11.04 7.18 -6.62
C GLY A 568 11.82 7.66 -7.89
N ASP A 569 13.18 7.72 -7.85
CA ASP A 569 14.14 8.49 -8.73
C ASP A 569 14.60 7.85 -10.05
N PHE A 570 14.30 8.38 -11.25
CA PHE A 570 14.69 7.69 -12.50
C PHE A 570 14.98 8.43 -13.82
N ASP A 571 15.31 9.72 -13.83
CA ASP A 571 16.58 10.14 -14.45
C ASP A 571 17.59 10.71 -13.44
N GLY A 572 17.43 10.51 -12.12
CA GLY A 572 18.54 10.33 -11.17
C GLY A 572 19.14 11.58 -10.51
N ASP A 573 18.35 12.40 -9.81
CA ASP A 573 18.83 13.53 -8.99
C ASP A 573 17.89 13.92 -7.86
N GLY A 574 16.59 13.89 -8.15
CA GLY A 574 15.49 13.99 -7.20
C GLY A 574 14.10 13.99 -7.85
N LEU A 575 13.06 14.19 -7.05
CA LEU A 575 11.68 14.34 -7.49
C LEU A 575 10.66 13.29 -6.92
N PHE A 576 11.01 12.39 -5.97
CA PHE A 576 10.24 11.20 -5.53
C PHE A 576 9.53 10.54 -6.76
N GLU A 577 9.96 10.49 -8.04
CA GLU A 577 8.94 10.53 -9.12
C GLU A 577 7.95 9.35 -9.26
N ILE A 578 6.89 9.55 -10.04
CA ILE A 578 5.59 8.95 -9.75
C ILE A 578 5.40 7.60 -10.43
N ALA A 579 4.75 6.66 -9.75
CA ALA A 579 4.35 5.35 -10.18
C ALA A 579 2.83 5.40 -10.82
N THR A 580 1.94 4.84 -12.91
CA THR A 580 0.74 4.51 -13.74
C THR A 580 1.23 3.26 -14.54
N SER A 581 0.80 1.96 -14.66
CA SER A 581 -0.16 0.83 -14.35
C SER A 581 -1.72 0.63 -14.74
N ARG A 582 -2.31 0.87 -15.96
CA ARG A 582 -3.81 1.04 -16.25
C ARG A 582 -4.59 -0.16 -16.81
N LEU A 583 -5.82 -0.37 -16.33
CA LEU A 583 -6.62 -1.55 -16.65
C LEU A 583 -6.96 -1.75 -18.15
N GLU A 584 -7.17 -0.71 -18.97
CA GLU A 584 -7.67 -0.94 -20.35
C GLU A 584 -6.61 -1.07 -21.50
N GLN A 585 -5.24 -1.02 -21.35
CA GLN A 585 -4.40 -0.79 -22.59
C GLN A 585 -2.83 -1.00 -22.81
N ALA A 586 -1.92 -1.52 -21.97
CA ALA A 586 -0.45 -1.80 -22.24
C ALA A 586 0.88 -0.92 -22.03
N THR A 587 1.02 0.11 -21.16
CA THR A 587 2.14 1.08 -20.83
C THR A 587 3.19 0.90 -19.69
N VAL A 588 4.34 1.62 -19.64
CA VAL A 588 5.19 1.98 -18.45
C VAL A 588 5.51 3.48 -18.54
N THR A 589 5.32 4.24 -17.47
CA THR A 589 5.00 5.68 -17.57
C THR A 589 5.04 6.40 -16.21
N ILE A 590 5.46 7.66 -16.06
CA ILE A 590 5.77 8.41 -14.78
C ILE A 590 5.19 9.88 -14.77
N LEU A 591 5.74 10.85 -14.00
CA LEU A 591 5.73 12.32 -14.24
C LEU A 591 7.07 12.99 -13.98
N GLU A 592 7.08 14.28 -14.33
CA GLU A 592 8.03 15.29 -13.93
C GLU A 592 7.28 16.54 -13.37
N PRO A 593 7.92 17.37 -12.53
CA PRO A 593 7.36 18.47 -11.71
C PRO A 593 6.97 19.78 -12.49
N THR A 594 7.46 21.01 -12.17
CA THR A 594 7.54 22.22 -13.08
C THR A 594 7.02 23.60 -12.55
N ALA A 595 5.89 24.16 -13.03
CA ALA A 595 5.29 25.39 -12.45
C ALA A 595 3.75 25.64 -12.53
N ALA A 596 3.14 25.75 -13.73
CA ALA A 596 1.70 26.02 -13.88
C ALA A 596 1.03 25.43 -15.16
N GLY A 597 0.77 24.12 -15.17
CA GLY A 597 0.23 23.32 -16.28
C GLY A 597 0.85 21.91 -16.26
N LEU A 598 0.79 21.10 -17.34
CA LEU A 598 1.49 19.79 -17.46
C LEU A 598 1.71 19.44 -18.96
N VAL A 599 2.72 18.62 -19.28
CA VAL A 599 3.26 18.34 -20.64
C VAL A 599 3.88 16.90 -20.71
N PRO A 600 4.58 16.40 -21.75
CA PRO A 600 5.05 14.99 -21.79
C PRO A 600 6.57 14.74 -21.82
N SER A 601 7.02 13.74 -21.03
CA SER A 601 8.29 13.01 -21.11
C SER A 601 8.13 11.69 -21.92
N ILE A 602 8.78 10.57 -21.60
CA ILE A 602 9.09 9.51 -22.58
C ILE A 602 7.99 8.46 -22.91
N ASP A 603 8.30 7.39 -23.67
CA ASP A 603 7.29 6.54 -24.33
C ASP A 603 7.65 5.00 -24.32
N ILE A 604 7.13 4.18 -23.36
CA ILE A 604 7.47 2.72 -23.18
C ILE A 604 6.40 1.85 -22.39
N PRO A 605 6.45 0.47 -22.19
CA PRO A 605 5.23 -0.43 -22.00
C PRO A 605 5.12 -1.63 -21.00
N VAL A 606 3.87 -2.09 -20.66
CA VAL A 606 3.55 -3.31 -19.85
C VAL A 606 2.48 -4.36 -20.32
N GLY A 607 1.20 -4.04 -20.58
CA GLY A 607 0.20 -4.96 -21.21
C GLY A 607 -1.35 -4.83 -20.96
N PRO A 608 -2.11 -5.76 -21.56
CA PRO A 608 -3.94 -6.24 -21.11
C PRO A 608 -4.75 -6.19 -19.80
N GLY A 609 -4.37 -5.52 -18.73
CA GLY A 609 -5.24 -5.43 -17.52
C GLY A 609 -4.70 -4.85 -16.19
N PRO A 610 -3.63 -4.05 -16.14
CA PRO A 610 -2.96 -3.49 -14.95
C PRO A 610 -3.84 -3.02 -13.79
N ASN A 611 -3.30 -3.09 -12.58
CA ASN A 611 -3.86 -2.43 -11.42
C ASN A 611 -2.86 -2.13 -10.32
N PHE A 612 -2.15 -3.05 -9.67
CA PHE A 612 -1.22 -2.73 -8.55
C PHE A 612 0.29 -2.89 -8.94
N LEU A 613 1.30 -2.29 -8.30
CA LEU A 613 2.75 -2.67 -8.31
C LEU A 613 3.37 -2.53 -6.90
N ARG A 614 4.72 -2.40 -6.69
CA ARG A 614 5.56 -1.61 -5.70
C ARG A 614 7.09 -1.64 -6.06
N ALA A 615 7.93 -0.77 -5.45
CA ALA A 615 9.42 -0.70 -5.42
C ALA A 615 9.93 -0.59 -3.94
N GLY A 616 11.25 -0.48 -3.65
CA GLY A 616 11.83 -0.76 -2.30
C GLY A 616 13.18 -0.11 -1.97
N ASP A 617 14.26 -0.87 -1.85
CA ASP A 617 15.65 -0.34 -1.64
C ASP A 617 16.59 -0.75 -2.82
N PHE A 618 16.13 -1.70 -3.62
CA PHE A 618 16.54 -2.17 -4.96
C PHE A 618 18.02 -2.34 -5.36
N ASP A 619 18.31 -2.56 -6.65
CA ASP A 619 19.24 -3.64 -7.05
C ASP A 619 20.75 -3.47 -6.84
N ALA A 620 21.26 -2.35 -6.30
CA ALA A 620 22.67 -2.08 -6.01
C ALA A 620 23.60 -1.69 -7.20
N ASP A 621 23.34 -0.57 -7.89
CA ASP A 621 24.31 0.20 -8.73
C ASP A 621 23.75 1.59 -9.18
N GLY A 622 22.44 1.84 -9.06
CA GLY A 622 21.68 2.71 -9.96
C GLY A 622 20.58 3.54 -9.31
N ALA A 623 19.42 2.88 -9.10
CA ALA A 623 18.13 3.45 -8.70
C ALA A 623 17.03 2.35 -8.53
N THR A 624 16.41 1.79 -9.59
CA THR A 624 15.48 0.60 -9.56
C THR A 624 15.12 0.06 -10.97
N ASP A 625 14.25 -0.96 -11.11
CA ASP A 625 14.33 -1.98 -12.17
C ASP A 625 13.05 -2.43 -12.93
N LEU A 626 11.84 -2.00 -12.55
CA LEU A 626 10.58 -2.52 -13.13
C LEU A 626 10.06 -3.76 -12.39
N VAL A 627 8.77 -4.12 -12.57
CA VAL A 627 8.06 -5.29 -12.03
C VAL A 627 6.59 -5.23 -12.50
N VAL A 628 5.60 -6.01 -12.01
CA VAL A 628 4.32 -6.14 -12.77
C VAL A 628 3.10 -6.69 -12.00
N SER A 629 1.97 -5.97 -12.02
CA SER A 629 0.69 -6.45 -11.50
C SER A 629 -0.67 -5.85 -12.08
N GLY A 630 -1.46 -6.64 -12.86
CA GLY A 630 -2.82 -6.40 -13.44
C GLY A 630 -3.63 -7.66 -13.80
N GLY A 631 -4.98 -7.67 -14.04
CA GLY A 631 -5.91 -8.86 -14.20
C GLY A 631 -6.31 -9.47 -15.72
N GLY A 632 -5.60 -11.36 -16.95
CA GLY A 632 -5.36 -11.96 -18.35
C GLY A 632 -5.05 -13.49 -18.40
N SER A 633 -3.87 -13.95 -18.84
CA SER A 633 -3.24 -15.32 -18.66
C SER A 633 -1.88 -15.50 -19.40
N ASP A 634 -0.61 -15.66 -18.93
CA ASP A 634 0.14 -16.00 -17.65
C ASP A 634 1.70 -15.56 -17.58
N THR A 635 2.22 -14.33 -17.28
CA THR A 635 3.69 -13.81 -17.32
C THR A 635 4.43 -13.30 -16.06
N ILE A 636 5.76 -13.24 -16.15
CA ILE A 636 6.48 -11.98 -15.84
C ILE A 636 7.62 -11.68 -16.83
N THR A 637 7.88 -10.40 -17.11
CA THR A 637 9.17 -9.92 -17.65
C THR A 637 9.63 -8.68 -16.91
N VAL A 638 10.92 -8.57 -16.56
CA VAL A 638 11.57 -7.36 -16.03
C VAL A 638 12.62 -6.78 -17.01
N LEU A 639 13.28 -5.66 -16.69
CA LEU A 639 14.40 -5.15 -17.49
C LEU A 639 15.57 -4.47 -16.76
N MET A 640 15.47 -4.03 -15.51
CA MET A 640 16.59 -3.71 -14.59
C MET A 640 17.53 -2.49 -14.86
N SER A 641 18.16 -1.95 -13.80
CA SER A 641 18.22 -0.51 -13.46
C SER A 641 19.22 0.43 -14.14
N LEU A 642 20.30 -0.04 -14.78
CA LEU A 642 21.54 0.78 -14.92
C LEU A 642 21.38 2.15 -15.66
N ARG A 643 21.14 3.21 -14.85
CA ARG A 643 21.27 4.67 -15.01
C ARG A 643 21.16 5.31 -16.40
N GLY A 644 20.19 6.20 -16.65
CA GLY A 644 20.15 7.10 -17.81
C GLY A 644 20.03 6.42 -19.19
N GLY A 645 20.24 5.09 -19.34
CA GLY A 645 19.98 4.27 -20.53
C GLY A 645 20.71 2.90 -20.67
N SER A 646 20.03 1.77 -20.40
CA SER A 646 20.54 0.38 -20.65
C SER A 646 19.42 -0.66 -20.90
N PHE A 647 19.74 -1.92 -21.31
CA PHE A 647 18.73 -2.94 -21.72
C PHE A 647 19.21 -4.42 -21.65
N ARG A 648 18.34 -5.37 -21.23
CA ARG A 648 18.52 -6.86 -21.30
C ARG A 648 17.20 -7.67 -21.12
N SER A 649 17.20 -9.02 -21.07
CA SER A 649 15.97 -9.88 -20.93
C SER A 649 16.23 -11.36 -20.52
N VAL A 650 15.37 -11.99 -19.68
CA VAL A 650 15.41 -13.46 -19.31
C VAL A 650 14.02 -14.15 -19.25
N VAL A 651 13.13 -13.76 -18.33
CA VAL A 651 11.62 -13.89 -18.33
C VAL A 651 10.89 -15.22 -17.94
N ILE A 652 9.63 -15.11 -17.43
CA ILE A 652 8.86 -16.08 -16.58
C ILE A 652 7.33 -16.19 -16.93
N PRO A 653 6.57 -17.21 -16.44
CA PRO A 653 5.08 -17.23 -16.39
C PRO A 653 4.37 -16.85 -15.04
N ALA A 654 3.31 -16.02 -15.13
CA ALA A 654 2.51 -15.20 -14.16
C ALA A 654 0.95 -15.37 -14.04
N GLY A 655 0.25 -14.60 -13.16
CA GLY A 655 -1.21 -14.48 -12.96
C GLY A 655 -2.06 -14.89 -11.69
N SER A 656 -3.38 -14.57 -11.66
CA SER A 656 -4.54 -15.52 -11.50
C SER A 656 -5.98 -14.92 -11.34
N GLY A 657 -6.18 -13.70 -10.86
CA GLY A 657 -7.55 -13.13 -10.64
C GLY A 657 -7.72 -11.61 -10.34
N PRO A 658 -6.67 -10.85 -10.01
CA PRO A 658 -6.09 -10.58 -8.66
C PRO A 658 -6.54 -9.34 -7.79
N THR A 659 -5.77 -8.98 -6.73
CA THR A 659 -5.75 -7.70 -5.92
C THR A 659 -4.44 -7.55 -5.04
N ALA A 660 -4.42 -6.92 -3.85
CA ALA A 660 -3.36 -5.99 -3.31
C ALA A 660 -2.04 -6.47 -2.69
N LEU A 661 -1.10 -5.51 -2.46
CA LEU A 661 0.37 -5.47 -2.66
C LEU A 661 1.19 -4.51 -1.74
N LEU A 662 2.22 -4.87 -0.92
CA LEU A 662 3.31 -3.94 -0.42
C LEU A 662 4.63 -4.48 0.29
N ALA A 663 5.59 -3.59 0.61
CA ALA A 663 7.02 -3.64 1.05
C ALA A 663 7.44 -3.60 2.54
N ALA A 664 8.32 -4.49 3.01
CA ALA A 664 9.41 -4.09 3.93
C ALA A 664 10.52 -5.14 3.92
N ASP A 665 11.50 -4.98 4.79
CA ASP A 665 12.46 -6.02 5.15
C ASP A 665 11.77 -7.30 5.59
N LEU A 666 12.31 -8.42 5.14
CA LEU A 666 11.78 -9.74 5.34
C LEU A 666 12.72 -10.94 5.35
N ASN A 667 14.02 -10.70 5.58
CA ASN A 667 15.01 -11.64 6.15
C ASN A 667 16.46 -11.15 6.14
N ARG A 668 16.65 -9.86 6.47
CA ARG A 668 17.91 -9.15 6.76
C ARG A 668 19.19 -9.93 7.20
N ASP A 669 20.17 -10.35 6.34
CA ASP A 669 21.66 -10.28 6.58
C ASP A 669 22.59 -10.06 5.32
N GLY A 670 22.22 -10.48 4.09
CA GLY A 670 22.71 -10.07 2.74
C GLY A 670 22.01 -8.92 1.93
N PHE A 671 21.04 -9.20 1.02
CA PHE A 671 20.47 -8.35 -0.09
C PHE A 671 19.13 -8.88 -0.77
N ASP A 672 18.14 -8.08 -1.27
CA ASP A 672 16.66 -8.30 -0.97
C ASP A 672 15.51 -8.44 -2.09
N ASP A 673 14.16 -8.21 -1.84
CA ASP A 673 12.92 -8.55 -2.71
C ASP A 673 11.37 -8.15 -2.32
N VAL A 674 10.21 -8.71 -2.89
CA VAL A 674 8.69 -8.36 -2.73
C VAL A 674 7.57 -9.31 -2.13
N MET A 675 6.31 -9.44 -2.66
CA MET A 675 5.14 -10.37 -2.44
C MET A 675 4.07 -10.28 -3.61
N VAL A 676 3.20 -11.27 -3.92
CA VAL A 676 2.31 -11.26 -5.16
C VAL A 676 1.02 -12.21 -5.29
N ALA A 677 -0.25 -11.80 -5.61
CA ALA A 677 -1.41 -12.65 -6.08
C ALA A 677 -2.84 -11.97 -6.27
N ALA A 678 -4.06 -12.63 -6.37
CA ALA A 678 -4.74 -13.40 -7.48
C ALA A 678 -6.27 -13.93 -7.51
N GLN A 679 -7.33 -13.30 -6.93
CA GLN A 679 -8.85 -13.40 -7.09
C GLN A 679 -9.63 -14.70 -7.36
N GLY A 680 -8.99 -15.84 -7.64
CA GLY A 680 -9.63 -17.02 -8.23
C GLY A 680 -9.67 -18.32 -7.41
N SER A 681 -8.53 -18.90 -6.95
CA SER A 681 -8.48 -20.27 -6.37
C SER A 681 -7.95 -20.38 -4.93
N SER A 682 -6.67 -20.22 -4.57
CA SER A 682 -6.16 -20.17 -3.19
C SER A 682 -4.66 -19.76 -3.03
N GLU A 683 -4.21 -19.41 -1.83
CA GLU A 683 -2.82 -19.32 -1.26
C GLU A 683 -2.13 -17.94 -1.53
N CYS A 684 -1.11 -17.41 -0.81
CA CYS A 684 -0.09 -16.55 -1.46
C CYS A 684 1.38 -16.86 -1.14
N ARG A 685 2.25 -15.83 -1.21
CA ARG A 685 3.26 -15.79 -2.28
C ARG A 685 4.39 -14.77 -2.11
N ILE A 686 5.48 -15.16 -1.47
CA ILE A 686 6.77 -14.43 -1.39
C ILE A 686 7.95 -15.38 -1.63
N VAL A 687 8.87 -15.01 -2.52
CA VAL A 687 10.05 -15.78 -2.89
C VAL A 687 11.11 -15.00 -3.66
N LEU A 688 12.40 -15.29 -3.49
CA LEU A 688 13.39 -14.36 -2.95
C LEU A 688 14.40 -13.79 -3.91
N GLY A 689 14.67 -12.52 -3.71
CA GLY A 689 15.80 -11.86 -4.31
C GLY A 689 17.02 -11.99 -3.41
N ASP A 690 18.16 -11.80 -4.06
CA ASP A 690 19.47 -11.77 -3.43
C ASP A 690 20.16 -10.41 -3.70
N GLY A 691 19.36 -9.35 -3.90
CA GLY A 691 19.75 -7.99 -4.37
C GLY A 691 20.65 -8.03 -5.61
N ARG A 692 20.55 -9.09 -6.41
CA ARG A 692 21.62 -9.53 -7.32
C ARG A 692 21.31 -10.66 -8.30
N GLY A 693 20.23 -11.45 -8.18
CA GLY A 693 20.16 -12.75 -8.87
C GLY A 693 18.81 -13.45 -9.02
N GLY A 694 17.80 -13.17 -8.19
CA GLY A 694 16.63 -14.00 -7.85
C GLY A 694 15.92 -14.75 -8.98
N PHE A 695 14.63 -14.49 -9.18
CA PHE A 695 13.56 -14.78 -10.19
C PHE A 695 12.80 -16.18 -10.41
N ALA A 696 13.35 -17.42 -10.49
CA ALA A 696 13.09 -18.39 -9.38
C ALA A 696 12.88 -20.06 -9.67
N ALA A 697 12.35 -21.24 -8.98
CA ALA A 697 11.80 -22.10 -7.68
C ALA A 697 11.17 -21.88 -6.10
N PRO A 698 9.87 -21.57 -5.60
CA PRO A 698 9.27 -21.77 -4.18
C PRO A 698 8.83 -23.08 -3.44
N ILE A 699 8.21 -23.06 -2.20
CA ILE A 699 7.79 -22.00 -1.15
C ILE A 699 6.33 -21.37 -1.18
N VAL A 700 5.14 -22.04 -1.09
CA VAL A 700 3.79 -21.34 -1.21
C VAL A 700 2.56 -21.90 -0.35
N PHE A 701 1.50 -21.10 0.03
CA PHE A 701 0.56 -21.36 1.21
C PHE A 701 -0.73 -20.47 1.51
N PRO A 702 -1.65 -20.83 2.45
CA PRO A 702 -2.92 -20.13 2.84
C PRO A 702 -3.11 -18.76 3.62
N ALA A 703 -4.22 -18.03 3.36
CA ALA A 703 -4.91 -16.99 4.20
C ALA A 703 -6.41 -16.89 3.80
N LEU A 704 -7.07 -15.77 3.95
CA LEU A 704 -8.49 -15.63 3.59
C LEU A 704 -8.95 -15.90 2.11
N HIS A 705 -10.18 -15.63 1.66
CA HIS A 705 -10.69 -15.83 0.27
C HIS A 705 -10.61 -14.56 -0.62
N GLN A 706 -11.68 -13.82 -0.97
CA GLN A 706 -11.82 -12.71 -1.99
C GLN A 706 -10.89 -11.42 -1.98
N ALA A 707 -9.64 -11.52 -1.51
CA ALA A 707 -8.42 -10.65 -1.42
C ALA A 707 -8.03 -9.38 -2.20
N VAL A 708 -8.68 -8.29 -1.81
CA VAL A 708 -8.21 -6.90 -1.93
C VAL A 708 -6.91 -6.51 -1.17
N ALA A 709 -6.87 -5.74 -0.07
CA ALA A 709 -5.80 -4.82 0.46
C ALA A 709 -4.53 -5.18 1.41
N ALA A 710 -3.27 -4.65 1.30
CA ALA A 710 -1.91 -4.98 1.95
C ALA A 710 -1.16 -4.21 3.15
N ALA A 711 -0.21 -4.69 4.05
CA ALA A 711 0.65 -3.84 5.01
C ALA A 711 1.83 -4.50 5.89
N LEU A 712 2.79 -3.80 6.64
CA LEU A 712 3.88 -4.14 7.73
C LEU A 712 4.38 -3.03 8.74
N ALA A 713 5.06 -3.38 9.88
CA ALA A 713 6.39 -2.88 10.42
C ALA A 713 6.80 -3.60 11.77
N ASP A 714 7.39 -2.99 12.83
CA ASP A 714 7.63 -3.55 14.22
C ASP A 714 6.57 -3.26 15.34
N LEU A 715 5.81 -4.25 15.85
CA LEU A 715 4.80 -4.13 16.96
C LEU A 715 5.23 -4.99 18.15
N ASP A 716 6.52 -5.20 18.22
CA ASP A 716 7.10 -6.19 19.08
C ASP A 716 8.06 -5.43 20.00
N GLY A 717 8.71 -4.40 19.45
CA GLY A 717 10.01 -3.94 19.91
C GLY A 717 11.06 -5.04 19.81
N ASP A 718 10.75 -6.20 19.22
CA ASP A 718 11.72 -7.26 18.93
C ASP A 718 12.46 -7.01 17.60
N GLY A 719 11.92 -6.06 16.82
CA GLY A 719 12.70 -5.16 15.97
C GLY A 719 12.32 -5.20 14.50
N LEU A 720 11.20 -5.85 14.14
CA LEU A 720 11.08 -6.56 12.87
C LEU A 720 9.78 -6.27 12.12
N ASP A 721 9.80 -6.47 10.81
CA ASP A 721 8.77 -5.93 9.93
C ASP A 721 7.73 -6.98 9.50
N ASP A 722 6.45 -6.84 9.94
CA ASP A 722 5.53 -7.99 9.88
C ASP A 722 4.06 -7.85 9.53
N LEU A 723 3.48 -8.99 9.12
CA LEU A 723 2.48 -9.07 8.07
C LEU A 723 1.07 -8.84 8.47
N LEU A 724 0.89 -7.62 8.94
CA LEU A 724 -0.26 -6.78 8.81
C LEU A 724 -1.22 -7.24 7.66
N VAL A 725 -2.30 -8.13 7.77
CA VAL A 725 -3.42 -8.80 6.88
C VAL A 725 -5.02 -8.51 6.58
N GLY A 726 -5.85 -7.42 6.69
CA GLY A 726 -7.26 -7.14 6.09
C GLY A 726 -8.31 -8.08 5.29
N SER A 727 -9.50 -7.63 4.68
CA SER A 727 -10.85 -8.40 4.53
C SER A 727 -12.33 -7.92 4.11
N PHE A 728 -13.19 -8.56 3.24
CA PHE A 728 -14.59 -8.28 2.66
C PHE A 728 -15.97 -8.55 3.38
N GLU A 729 -16.18 -9.55 4.26
CA GLU A 729 -17.54 -9.92 4.79
C GLU A 729 -17.62 -9.28 6.15
N THR A 730 -16.54 -9.50 6.89
CA THR A 730 -16.55 -9.58 8.33
C THR A 730 -15.99 -8.31 8.94
N ARG A 731 -16.47 -8.02 10.13
CA ARG A 731 -16.23 -6.84 10.94
C ARG A 731 -14.81 -6.80 11.52
N ALA A 732 -13.78 -7.13 10.75
CA ALA A 732 -12.73 -7.99 11.29
C ALA A 732 -11.28 -7.65 11.08
N ILE A 733 -10.46 -8.64 11.57
CA ILE A 733 -9.07 -8.95 11.22
C ILE A 733 -8.50 -10.43 11.58
N ALA A 734 -7.42 -11.03 10.93
CA ALA A 734 -6.14 -11.94 11.03
C ALA A 734 -4.73 -11.90 10.10
N THR A 735 -3.77 -10.90 10.06
CA THR A 735 -2.23 -10.64 9.85
C THR A 735 -1.17 -11.74 10.07
N PHE A 736 0.14 -11.40 10.34
CA PHE A 736 1.29 -12.17 10.92
C PHE A 736 2.41 -11.37 11.69
N ILE A 737 3.33 -12.05 12.43
CA ILE A 737 4.19 -11.63 13.60
C ILE A 737 5.72 -11.85 13.39
N ASN A 738 6.62 -11.16 14.13
CA ASN A 738 8.04 -11.48 14.51
C ASN A 738 8.58 -12.93 14.35
N ARG A 739 9.89 -13.24 14.04
CA ARG A 739 10.85 -14.46 13.96
C ARG A 739 10.90 -15.66 13.01
N SER A 740 11.96 -15.59 12.20
CA SER A 740 13.03 -16.55 12.01
C SER A 740 14.45 -15.94 12.13
N ARG A 741 15.49 -16.78 12.22
CA ARG A 741 16.79 -16.38 12.82
C ARG A 741 17.88 -15.94 11.84
N ARG A 742 18.52 -14.79 12.15
CA ARG A 742 19.97 -14.58 11.92
C ARG A 742 20.73 -15.66 12.70
N ASP A 743 21.42 -16.54 11.98
CA ASP A 743 22.22 -17.67 12.52
C ASP A 743 23.61 -17.24 13.07
#